data_AF-A0A232LZU1-F1
#
_entry.id   AF-A0A232LZU1-F1
#
_cell.length_a   1.000
_cell.length_b   1.000
_cell.length_c   1.000
_cell.angle_alpha   90.00
_cell.angle_beta   90.00
_cell.angle_gamma   90.00
#
_symmetry.space_group_name_H-M   'P 1'
#
loop_
_entity.id
_entity.type
_entity.pdbx_description
1 polymer ?
#
loop_
_entity_poly.entity_id
_entity_poly.type
_entity_poly.pdbx_seq_one_letter_code
_entity_poly.pdbx_strand_id
1 'polypeptide(L)'
;HSSYLQTIRVAFESRPSIFVPATGVWDAVWAVPSECLWEAPLDMESKYPLKSLYESYFNQDNGNGANLTAFFEKTLSIPNASTEHFLEELKTLKSTQCTDFDRINRIYESIDRMRKTITSAAINSLKNAFKDEALIYVVINGNSSWVHISQCLWSTATHIPEKIALNDQYCDSAAQEDFFVDFLGVQTLTLQMVIDKLKGQGAGQLSVKEIKQTIWVLNSFLQSETEYPNPEPILKSHIFPVRDPDGQVELCTSAMAFAIADRKHLYDLFSNKAKIFDFNLNDVSRLEPFLKWAGLENRYLSCSVKEISTLCGDSNRRMSNPDRDISRKSHGLLRIAVHFRSPRVQNGQHDAFYEILKRAETRETDGICSELRLNQGVRNFKVETGRSELHIGGNESELKVYVPLDEKSQELCFSSGLSKGLLEWIMTDPLTQICGRLSDKALYVMQQVLGARKIIVSEILDRQGIVSVEAPDDYDLEQPLGAPLAVVTPTPTNHDISGLVTPNEIHGDSEAPVLDTVATPTTPTPAVNYDISAPVTPNEFYDFQSDSETPALNTPASSISSPPSRVNVGWSNDPFIATPPRAVPVSQAHSADYTGRLQLTDLQYRSLLDRVIAAARRTTFPSRGAFDMSALGASLTDNVLSYVEEPFRLHSDISRFERDKMIGAAGELFVFEILSHLHPGLTNFSRGNWQSTIRKYVTIHQEYSNMDPWNGRETTDIRYDDHDGILTSLFIEKEYLSSVWAGRRPKYFIEVKSTTGPCHTPFFMSKNQYQMMQDMSNGESGLDHPDCIYVVFRVFNLGRESIDMRLYVDPDVMRARRKLLFTAESWTIVPGPGLSPN
;
A
#
# COMPACT_ATOMS: atom_id res chain seq x y z
N HIS A 1 28.17 53.91 -38.71
CA HIS A 1 27.09 52.97 -38.34
C HIS A 1 26.60 53.16 -36.90
N SER A 2 27.36 52.81 -35.85
CA SER A 2 26.86 52.82 -34.45
C SER A 2 26.07 54.08 -34.04
N SER A 3 26.62 55.29 -34.27
CA SER A 3 25.93 56.55 -33.95
C SER A 3 24.56 56.72 -34.62
N TYR A 4 24.42 56.34 -35.89
CA TYR A 4 23.16 56.42 -36.63
C TYR A 4 22.11 55.44 -36.07
N LEU A 5 22.51 54.23 -35.67
CA LEU A 5 21.62 53.28 -34.99
C LEU A 5 21.13 53.87 -33.66
N GLN A 6 22.02 54.51 -32.90
CA GLN A 6 21.64 55.17 -31.65
C GLN A 6 20.68 56.34 -31.89
N THR A 7 20.88 57.14 -32.94
CA THR A 7 19.94 58.21 -33.33
C THR A 7 18.56 57.66 -33.71
N ILE A 8 18.50 56.54 -34.45
CA ILE A 8 17.23 55.88 -34.80
C ILE A 8 16.51 55.39 -33.53
N ARG A 9 17.22 54.69 -32.64
CA ARG A 9 16.66 54.19 -31.37
C ARG A 9 16.12 55.33 -30.51
N VAL A 10 16.90 56.39 -30.30
CA VAL A 10 16.47 57.57 -29.52
C VAL A 10 15.26 58.25 -30.16
N ALA A 11 15.18 58.32 -31.49
CA ALA A 11 13.99 58.86 -32.17
C ALA A 11 12.74 57.99 -31.92
N PHE A 12 12.84 56.67 -32.08
CA PHE A 12 11.76 55.72 -31.85
C PHE A 12 11.32 55.64 -30.38
N GLU A 13 12.24 55.82 -29.43
CA GLU A 13 11.91 55.89 -28.00
C GLU A 13 11.26 57.23 -27.62
N SER A 14 11.60 58.32 -28.31
CA SER A 14 11.08 59.66 -27.99
C SER A 14 9.62 59.90 -28.39
N ARG A 15 9.07 59.08 -29.29
CA ARG A 15 7.72 59.22 -29.86
C ARG A 15 7.20 57.85 -30.31
N PRO A 16 5.92 57.51 -30.09
CA PRO A 16 5.35 56.26 -30.62
C PRO A 16 5.50 56.19 -32.14
N SER A 17 6.34 55.26 -32.59
CA SER A 17 6.86 55.17 -33.98
C SER A 17 6.83 53.74 -34.54
N ILE A 18 6.44 52.76 -33.71
CA ILE A 18 6.12 51.41 -34.13
C ILE A 18 4.60 51.35 -34.33
N PHE A 19 4.14 50.92 -35.50
CA PHE A 19 2.73 50.59 -35.68
C PHE A 19 2.46 49.23 -35.05
N VAL A 20 1.34 49.10 -34.36
CA VAL A 20 0.84 47.85 -33.77
C VAL A 20 -0.49 47.57 -34.47
N PRO A 21 -0.58 46.52 -35.32
CA PRO A 21 -1.79 46.23 -36.07
C PRO A 21 -2.90 45.74 -35.15
N ALA A 22 -4.15 46.06 -35.51
CA ALA A 22 -5.32 45.57 -34.79
C ALA A 22 -5.43 44.04 -34.87
N THR A 23 -5.98 43.44 -33.81
CA THR A 23 -6.35 42.02 -33.74
C THR A 23 -7.74 41.89 -33.12
N GLY A 24 -8.26 40.66 -32.99
CA GLY A 24 -9.51 40.41 -32.26
C GLY A 24 -9.47 40.76 -30.76
N VAL A 25 -8.31 41.16 -30.22
CA VAL A 25 -8.08 41.53 -28.81
C VAL A 25 -7.64 42.99 -28.65
N TRP A 26 -7.13 43.63 -29.71
CA TRP A 26 -6.48 44.95 -29.65
C TRP A 26 -6.88 45.88 -30.80
N ASP A 27 -7.16 47.14 -30.49
CA ASP A 27 -7.21 48.21 -31.50
C ASP A 27 -5.82 48.52 -32.09
N ALA A 28 -5.79 49.08 -33.31
CA ALA A 28 -4.54 49.50 -33.94
C ALA A 28 -3.98 50.76 -33.26
N VAL A 29 -2.73 50.69 -32.80
CA VAL A 29 -2.08 51.73 -31.99
C VAL A 29 -0.67 52.02 -32.49
N TRP A 30 -0.10 53.15 -32.06
CA TRP A 30 1.33 53.44 -32.24
C TRP A 30 2.03 53.33 -30.88
N ALA A 31 3.16 52.63 -30.82
CA ALA A 31 3.89 52.31 -29.61
C ALA A 31 5.38 52.73 -29.68
N VAL A 32 6.04 52.82 -28.53
CA VAL A 32 7.51 52.96 -28.40
C VAL A 32 8.18 51.58 -28.20
N PRO A 33 9.50 51.43 -28.46
CA PRO A 33 10.19 50.14 -28.29
C PRO A 33 10.09 49.54 -26.88
N SER A 34 10.04 50.35 -25.82
CA SER A 34 9.87 49.86 -24.43
C SER A 34 8.46 49.34 -24.08
N GLU A 35 7.46 49.57 -24.94
CA GLU A 35 6.13 48.96 -24.86
C GLU A 35 6.04 47.65 -25.65
N CYS A 36 7.09 47.28 -26.38
CA CYS A 36 7.09 46.17 -27.34
C CYS A 36 8.00 45.02 -26.90
N LEU A 37 7.62 43.81 -27.27
CA LEU A 37 8.49 42.64 -27.27
C LEU A 37 8.48 42.02 -28.68
N TRP A 38 9.58 41.38 -29.06
CA TRP A 38 9.66 40.71 -30.36
C TRP A 38 8.95 39.35 -30.30
N GLU A 39 9.49 38.39 -29.56
CA GLU A 39 8.79 37.14 -29.22
C GLU A 39 8.16 37.21 -27.82
N ALA A 40 6.82 37.09 -27.78
CA ALA A 40 5.99 37.05 -26.58
C ALA A 40 4.64 36.37 -26.92
N PRO A 41 3.84 35.91 -25.94
CA PRO A 41 2.49 35.38 -26.20
C PRO A 41 1.61 36.43 -26.87
N LEU A 42 0.73 36.00 -27.79
CA LEU A 42 -0.20 36.89 -28.51
C LEU A 42 -1.19 37.60 -27.56
N ASP A 43 -1.45 36.98 -26.41
CA ASP A 43 -2.40 37.34 -25.37
C ASP A 43 -1.74 38.05 -24.16
N MET A 44 -0.63 38.76 -24.36
CA MET A 44 0.10 39.52 -23.33
C MET A 44 -0.40 40.98 -23.22
N GLU A 45 -0.78 41.44 -22.02
CA GLU A 45 -1.33 42.80 -21.76
C GLU A 45 -0.27 43.86 -21.45
N SER A 46 0.86 43.45 -20.88
CA SER A 46 1.93 44.37 -20.42
C SER A 46 2.84 44.91 -21.53
N LYS A 47 2.93 44.21 -22.66
CA LYS A 47 3.79 44.54 -23.83
C LYS A 47 3.20 43.97 -25.13
N TYR A 48 3.39 44.68 -26.24
CA TYR A 48 2.92 44.23 -27.57
C TYR A 48 3.82 43.13 -28.19
N PRO A 49 3.29 41.94 -28.53
CA PRO A 49 4.04 40.81 -29.09
C PRO A 49 4.26 40.92 -30.61
N LEU A 50 5.19 41.79 -31.04
CA LEU A 50 5.31 42.24 -32.43
C LEU A 50 5.46 41.13 -33.48
N LYS A 51 6.23 40.06 -33.22
CA LYS A 51 6.41 38.99 -34.21
C LYS A 51 5.08 38.32 -34.56
N SER A 52 4.29 37.99 -33.55
CA SER A 52 2.98 37.35 -33.66
C SER A 52 1.96 38.27 -34.34
N LEU A 53 1.98 39.57 -33.99
CA LEU A 53 1.10 40.58 -34.57
C LEU A 53 1.39 40.86 -36.06
N TYR A 54 2.65 40.75 -36.48
CA TYR A 54 3.06 40.95 -37.88
C TYR A 54 3.11 39.67 -38.73
N GLU A 55 2.88 38.49 -38.17
CA GLU A 55 3.02 37.20 -38.86
C GLU A 55 2.13 37.07 -40.11
N SER A 56 0.90 37.59 -40.04
CA SER A 56 -0.03 37.65 -41.19
C SER A 56 0.48 38.53 -42.34
N TYR A 57 1.25 39.58 -42.04
CA TYR A 57 1.86 40.47 -43.03
C TYR A 57 3.14 39.88 -43.61
N PHE A 58 3.96 39.20 -42.81
CA PHE A 58 5.16 38.50 -43.30
C PHE A 58 4.84 37.44 -44.35
N ASN A 59 3.70 36.76 -44.21
CA ASN A 59 3.21 35.75 -45.14
C ASN A 59 2.62 36.32 -46.45
N GLN A 60 2.33 37.63 -46.52
CA GLN A 60 1.81 38.29 -47.73
C GLN A 60 2.91 38.93 -48.58
N ASP A 61 3.99 39.43 -47.98
CA ASP A 61 4.96 40.32 -48.64
C ASP A 61 6.27 39.63 -49.08
N ASN A 62 6.13 38.52 -49.83
CA ASN A 62 7.16 37.90 -50.71
C ASN A 62 8.63 37.94 -50.22
N GLY A 63 8.88 37.66 -48.93
CA GLY A 63 10.22 37.55 -48.34
C GLY A 63 10.72 38.76 -47.53
N ASN A 64 9.98 39.87 -47.46
CA ASN A 64 10.38 41.04 -46.66
C ASN A 64 10.36 40.82 -45.15
N GLY A 65 9.72 39.75 -44.65
CA GLY A 65 9.68 39.43 -43.21
C GLY A 65 11.07 39.40 -42.55
N ALA A 66 12.09 38.88 -43.24
CA ALA A 66 13.47 38.87 -42.74
C ALA A 66 14.06 40.27 -42.52
N ASN A 67 13.66 41.26 -43.33
CA ASN A 67 14.09 42.66 -43.19
C ASN A 67 13.40 43.33 -41.99
N LEU A 68 12.10 43.05 -41.78
CA LEU A 68 11.34 43.53 -40.61
C LEU A 68 11.85 42.90 -39.30
N THR A 69 12.10 41.59 -39.27
CA THR A 69 12.77 40.90 -38.16
C THR A 69 14.10 41.56 -37.82
N ALA A 70 14.97 41.77 -38.83
CA ALA A 70 16.25 42.44 -38.62
C ALA A 70 16.10 43.90 -38.15
N PHE A 71 15.05 44.61 -38.58
CA PHE A 71 14.78 45.97 -38.12
C PHE A 71 14.41 46.00 -36.62
N PHE A 72 13.46 45.16 -36.19
CA PHE A 72 13.05 45.11 -34.78
C PHE A 72 14.16 44.57 -33.85
N GLU A 73 14.74 43.40 -34.16
CA GLU A 73 15.78 42.76 -33.35
C GLU A 73 17.12 43.53 -33.33
N LYS A 74 17.55 44.09 -34.47
CA LYS A 74 18.95 44.55 -34.66
C LYS A 74 19.05 46.05 -34.86
N THR A 75 18.12 46.68 -35.60
CA THR A 75 18.10 48.14 -35.72
C THR A 75 17.56 48.79 -34.44
N LEU A 76 16.37 48.40 -33.96
CA LEU A 76 15.76 48.93 -32.74
C LEU A 76 16.27 48.22 -31.46
N SER A 77 16.59 46.93 -31.53
CA SER A 77 16.92 46.08 -30.36
C SER A 77 15.77 45.94 -29.36
N ILE A 78 14.59 45.64 -29.89
CA ILE A 78 13.47 45.13 -29.12
C ILE A 78 13.81 43.69 -28.67
N PRO A 79 13.71 43.36 -27.37
CA PRO A 79 14.05 42.04 -26.86
C PRO A 79 12.90 41.03 -27.02
N ASN A 80 13.22 39.75 -26.85
CA ASN A 80 12.23 38.72 -26.56
C ASN A 80 11.80 38.80 -25.08
N ALA A 81 10.64 38.22 -24.75
CA ALA A 81 10.15 38.14 -23.38
C ALA A 81 11.16 37.45 -22.45
N SER A 82 11.28 37.98 -21.23
CA SER A 82 12.09 37.41 -20.14
C SER A 82 11.23 37.15 -18.90
N THR A 83 11.80 36.49 -17.89
CA THR A 83 11.11 36.20 -16.63
C THR A 83 10.57 37.44 -15.92
N GLU A 84 11.21 38.59 -16.11
CA GLU A 84 10.83 39.88 -15.55
C GLU A 84 9.59 40.45 -16.26
N HIS A 85 9.50 40.28 -17.59
CA HIS A 85 8.34 40.68 -18.37
C HIS A 85 7.13 39.77 -18.12
N PHE A 86 7.34 38.47 -17.89
CA PHE A 86 6.26 37.58 -17.45
C PHE A 86 5.80 37.84 -16.01
N LEU A 87 6.70 38.36 -15.16
CA LEU A 87 6.34 38.84 -13.82
C LEU A 87 5.57 40.17 -13.87
N GLU A 88 5.90 41.06 -14.81
CA GLU A 88 5.10 42.25 -15.15
C GLU A 88 3.70 41.84 -15.64
N GLU A 89 3.61 40.83 -16.51
CA GLU A 89 2.34 40.29 -17.02
C GLU A 89 1.43 39.74 -15.92
N LEU A 90 1.94 38.92 -15.00
CA LEU A 90 1.15 38.41 -13.87
C LEU A 90 0.58 39.55 -13.01
N LYS A 91 1.31 40.67 -12.86
CA LYS A 91 0.86 41.84 -12.12
C LYS A 91 -0.21 42.61 -12.90
N THR A 92 -0.06 42.72 -14.23
CA THR A 92 -1.07 43.32 -15.11
C THR A 92 -2.36 42.52 -15.08
N LEU A 93 -2.33 41.21 -15.38
CA LEU A 93 -3.48 40.29 -15.34
C LEU A 93 -4.20 40.30 -13.98
N LYS A 94 -3.45 40.42 -12.89
CA LYS A 94 -4.01 40.60 -11.54
C LYS A 94 -4.72 41.95 -11.38
N SER A 95 -4.16 43.04 -11.90
CA SER A 95 -4.74 44.38 -11.82
C SER A 95 -5.96 44.57 -12.73
N THR A 96 -5.98 43.93 -13.90
CA THR A 96 -7.12 43.92 -14.85
C THR A 96 -8.21 42.93 -14.45
N GLN A 97 -8.01 42.19 -13.34
CA GLN A 97 -8.91 41.16 -12.82
C GLN A 97 -9.21 40.05 -13.83
N CYS A 98 -8.18 39.65 -14.60
CA CYS A 98 -8.28 38.54 -15.54
C CYS A 98 -8.67 37.24 -14.80
N THR A 99 -9.66 36.54 -15.34
CA THR A 99 -10.18 35.27 -14.80
C THR A 99 -9.82 34.04 -15.63
N ASP A 100 -9.16 34.23 -16.78
CA ASP A 100 -8.69 33.16 -17.67
C ASP A 100 -7.54 32.36 -17.01
N PHE A 101 -7.89 31.22 -16.44
CA PHE A 101 -6.95 30.30 -15.79
C PHE A 101 -5.89 29.78 -16.76
N ASP A 102 -6.28 29.39 -17.98
CA ASP A 102 -5.36 28.82 -18.96
C ASP A 102 -4.31 29.85 -19.39
N ARG A 103 -4.71 31.11 -19.55
CA ARG A 103 -3.82 32.24 -19.84
C ARG A 103 -2.84 32.50 -18.72
N ILE A 104 -3.31 32.59 -17.49
CA ILE A 104 -2.44 32.79 -16.31
C ILE A 104 -1.47 31.60 -16.15
N ASN A 105 -1.93 30.37 -16.38
CA ASN A 105 -1.11 29.17 -16.34
C ASN A 105 -0.03 29.15 -17.46
N ARG A 106 -0.35 29.58 -18.69
CA ARG A 106 0.64 29.76 -19.78
C ARG A 106 1.79 30.70 -19.37
N ILE A 107 1.53 31.67 -18.49
CA ILE A 107 2.58 32.56 -17.96
C ILE A 107 3.47 31.81 -16.95
N TYR A 108 2.92 31.03 -16.02
CA TYR A 108 3.71 30.18 -15.11
C TYR A 108 4.58 29.17 -15.87
N GLU A 109 4.04 28.51 -16.89
CA GLU A 109 4.78 27.58 -17.75
C GLU A 109 5.89 28.28 -18.55
N SER A 110 5.66 29.51 -18.99
CA SER A 110 6.68 30.33 -19.67
C SER A 110 7.80 30.76 -18.73
N ILE A 111 7.49 31.08 -17.48
CA ILE A 111 8.47 31.33 -16.42
C ILE A 111 9.26 30.05 -16.12
N ASP A 112 8.58 28.91 -15.94
CA ASP A 112 9.24 27.63 -15.64
C ASP A 112 10.26 27.22 -16.71
N ARG A 113 9.84 27.28 -17.97
CA ARG A 113 10.68 26.98 -19.13
C ARG A 113 11.98 27.80 -19.15
N MET A 114 11.91 29.08 -18.79
CA MET A 114 13.06 29.99 -18.85
C MET A 114 13.87 30.08 -17.55
N ARG A 115 13.31 29.68 -16.40
CA ARG A 115 14.06 29.65 -15.11
C ARG A 115 15.37 28.86 -15.22
N LYS A 116 15.39 27.88 -16.13
CA LYS A 116 16.48 26.94 -16.43
C LYS A 116 17.64 27.58 -17.22
N THR A 117 17.49 28.80 -17.74
CA THR A 117 18.50 29.50 -18.58
C THR A 117 18.89 30.90 -18.08
N ILE A 118 18.28 31.41 -17.01
CA ILE A 118 18.56 32.75 -16.44
C ILE A 118 19.61 32.70 -15.32
N THR A 119 20.09 33.88 -14.89
CA THR A 119 21.07 33.99 -13.80
C THR A 119 20.46 33.71 -12.43
N SER A 120 21.29 33.28 -11.47
CA SER A 120 20.90 33.09 -10.07
C SER A 120 20.39 34.39 -9.39
N ALA A 121 20.84 35.56 -9.84
CA ALA A 121 20.31 36.84 -9.38
C ALA A 121 18.86 37.07 -9.85
N ALA A 122 18.55 36.76 -11.10
CA ALA A 122 17.19 36.82 -11.64
C ALA A 122 16.27 35.79 -10.97
N ILE A 123 16.74 34.56 -10.75
CA ILE A 123 16.02 33.53 -9.97
C ILE A 123 15.64 34.04 -8.57
N ASN A 124 16.58 34.66 -7.86
CA ASN A 124 16.31 35.20 -6.51
C ASN A 124 15.31 36.37 -6.55
N SER A 125 15.40 37.26 -7.54
CA SER A 125 14.43 38.34 -7.74
C SER A 125 13.01 37.81 -7.97
N LEU A 126 12.88 36.80 -8.84
CA LEU A 126 11.63 36.12 -9.16
C LEU A 126 11.02 35.43 -7.94
N LYS A 127 11.82 34.64 -7.18
CA LYS A 127 11.36 33.97 -5.95
C LYS A 127 10.93 34.96 -4.87
N ASN A 128 11.63 36.09 -4.73
CA ASN A 128 11.23 37.14 -3.79
C ASN A 128 9.89 37.76 -4.18
N ALA A 129 9.66 38.07 -5.46
CA ALA A 129 8.39 38.64 -5.91
C ALA A 129 7.18 37.73 -5.60
N PHE A 130 7.27 36.43 -5.88
CA PHE A 130 6.20 35.46 -5.55
C PHE A 130 5.98 35.26 -4.03
N LYS A 131 6.98 35.59 -3.20
CA LYS A 131 6.90 35.50 -1.75
C LYS A 131 6.27 36.77 -1.15
N ASP A 132 6.75 37.92 -1.58
CA ASP A 132 6.40 39.23 -1.03
C ASP A 132 5.06 39.75 -1.61
N GLU A 133 4.65 39.28 -2.78
CA GLU A 133 3.39 39.65 -3.46
C GLU A 133 2.49 38.43 -3.71
N ALA A 134 1.18 38.61 -3.58
CA ALA A 134 0.19 37.58 -3.92
C ALA A 134 0.12 37.36 -5.45
N LEU A 135 0.94 36.45 -5.98
CA LEU A 135 1.10 36.19 -7.42
C LEU A 135 0.73 34.75 -7.85
N ILE A 136 0.20 33.93 -6.92
CA ILE A 136 -0.40 32.63 -7.24
C ILE A 136 -1.89 32.83 -7.44
N TYR A 137 -2.39 32.50 -8.64
CA TYR A 137 -3.82 32.53 -8.97
C TYR A 137 -4.50 31.24 -8.53
N VAL A 138 -5.73 31.35 -8.00
CA VAL A 138 -6.57 30.22 -7.60
C VAL A 138 -8.04 30.50 -7.85
N VAL A 139 -8.79 29.47 -8.25
CA VAL A 139 -10.25 29.48 -8.37
C VAL A 139 -10.84 28.63 -7.23
N ILE A 140 -11.52 29.28 -6.29
CA ILE A 140 -12.09 28.64 -5.09
C ILE A 140 -13.62 28.81 -5.13
N ASN A 141 -14.34 27.69 -5.22
CA ASN A 141 -15.81 27.67 -5.33
C ASN A 141 -16.36 28.55 -6.48
N GLY A 142 -15.64 28.58 -7.61
CA GLY A 142 -15.96 29.43 -8.77
C GLY A 142 -15.48 30.88 -8.68
N ASN A 143 -14.97 31.33 -7.52
CA ASN A 143 -14.43 32.67 -7.36
C ASN A 143 -12.91 32.69 -7.58
N SER A 144 -12.45 33.54 -8.49
CA SER A 144 -11.04 33.83 -8.74
C SER A 144 -10.40 34.64 -7.60
N SER A 145 -9.18 34.29 -7.19
CA SER A 145 -8.40 35.01 -6.19
C SER A 145 -6.90 34.93 -6.49
N TRP A 146 -6.14 35.90 -5.96
CA TRP A 146 -4.67 35.93 -6.03
C TRP A 146 -4.10 35.87 -4.61
N VAL A 147 -3.21 34.91 -4.35
CA VAL A 147 -2.73 34.54 -3.00
C VAL A 147 -1.21 34.42 -2.92
N HIS A 148 -0.67 34.46 -1.70
CA HIS A 148 0.77 34.29 -1.42
C HIS A 148 1.15 32.80 -1.27
N ILE A 149 2.44 32.47 -1.52
CA ILE A 149 3.03 31.15 -1.23
C ILE A 149 2.70 30.68 0.21
N SER A 150 2.72 31.57 1.20
CA SER A 150 2.47 31.25 2.61
C SER A 150 1.05 30.72 2.88
N GLN A 151 0.07 31.09 2.06
CA GLN A 151 -1.33 30.62 2.14
C GLN A 151 -1.53 29.29 1.41
N CYS A 152 -0.55 28.85 0.61
CA CYS A 152 -0.64 27.67 -0.22
C CYS A 152 -0.17 26.40 0.51
N LEU A 153 -0.64 25.26 0.01
CA LEU A 153 -0.26 23.90 0.39
C LEU A 153 -0.34 23.01 -0.84
N TRP A 154 0.61 22.09 -0.99
CA TRP A 154 0.55 21.03 -1.99
C TRP A 154 0.15 19.71 -1.32
N SER A 155 -1.14 19.35 -1.36
CA SER A 155 -1.67 18.09 -0.83
C SER A 155 -3.12 17.80 -1.22
N THR A 156 -3.36 16.66 -1.86
CA THR A 156 -4.70 16.04 -2.01
C THR A 156 -5.20 15.37 -0.73
N ALA A 157 -4.30 15.04 0.22
CA ALA A 157 -4.60 14.05 1.25
C ALA A 157 -5.62 14.54 2.29
N THR A 158 -5.58 15.82 2.68
CA THR A 158 -6.58 16.41 3.56
C THR A 158 -6.56 17.94 3.50
N HIS A 159 -7.73 18.57 3.54
CA HIS A 159 -7.84 20.02 3.74
C HIS A 159 -7.27 20.42 5.11
N ILE A 160 -6.28 21.33 5.11
CA ILE A 160 -5.71 21.94 6.32
C ILE A 160 -6.34 23.33 6.47
N PRO A 161 -6.82 23.73 7.67
CA PRO A 161 -7.35 25.08 7.91
C PRO A 161 -6.35 26.17 7.49
N GLU A 162 -6.89 27.29 6.97
CA GLU A 162 -6.12 28.46 6.52
C GLU A 162 -5.13 28.20 5.36
N LYS A 163 -5.18 27.00 4.74
CA LYS A 163 -4.31 26.59 3.63
C LYS A 163 -5.10 26.21 2.38
N ILE A 164 -4.65 26.69 1.23
CA ILE A 164 -5.26 26.45 -0.08
C ILE A 164 -4.50 25.33 -0.80
N ALA A 165 -5.19 24.24 -1.14
CA ALA A 165 -4.64 23.13 -1.91
C ALA A 165 -4.45 23.54 -3.39
N LEU A 166 -3.20 23.67 -3.85
CA LEU A 166 -2.90 24.04 -5.24
C LEU A 166 -2.99 22.87 -6.22
N ASN A 167 -2.63 21.66 -5.76
CA ASN A 167 -2.77 20.41 -6.49
C ASN A 167 -4.19 20.19 -7.06
N ASP A 168 -5.23 20.74 -6.41
CA ASP A 168 -6.62 20.63 -6.86
C ASP A 168 -6.90 21.30 -8.21
N GLN A 169 -5.98 22.15 -8.66
CA GLN A 169 -6.06 23.02 -9.85
C GLN A 169 -4.83 22.86 -10.77
N TYR A 170 -3.66 22.53 -10.21
CA TYR A 170 -2.37 22.45 -10.91
C TYR A 170 -1.79 21.02 -10.96
N CYS A 171 -2.62 19.97 -10.92
CA CYS A 171 -2.15 18.57 -10.95
C CYS A 171 -1.90 18.00 -12.36
N ASP A 172 -2.26 18.71 -13.43
CA ASP A 172 -2.24 18.18 -14.81
C ASP A 172 -0.84 18.02 -15.43
N SER A 173 0.25 18.34 -14.71
CA SER A 173 1.59 17.87 -15.07
C SER A 173 2.56 17.80 -13.89
N ALA A 174 3.50 16.84 -13.94
CA ALA A 174 4.62 16.76 -13.01
C ALA A 174 5.62 17.95 -13.10
N ALA A 175 5.45 18.85 -14.07
CA ALA A 175 6.23 20.09 -14.20
C ALA A 175 5.68 21.22 -13.32
N GLN A 176 4.36 21.27 -13.09
CA GLN A 176 3.76 22.28 -12.22
C GLN A 176 4.12 22.05 -10.74
N GLU A 177 4.35 20.80 -10.31
CA GLU A 177 4.91 20.54 -8.97
C GLU A 177 6.36 21.01 -8.81
N ASP A 178 7.23 20.75 -9.82
CA ASP A 178 8.60 21.30 -9.89
C ASP A 178 8.61 22.84 -9.91
N PHE A 179 7.52 23.48 -10.35
CA PHE A 179 7.31 24.93 -10.26
C PHE A 179 6.88 25.40 -8.88
N PHE A 180 5.75 24.91 -8.36
CA PHE A 180 5.20 25.41 -7.10
C PHE A 180 5.97 24.93 -5.87
N VAL A 181 6.34 23.64 -5.80
CA VAL A 181 7.00 23.06 -4.62
C VAL A 181 8.51 23.31 -4.67
N ASP A 182 9.24 22.69 -5.59
CA ASP A 182 10.71 22.67 -5.57
C ASP A 182 11.34 24.05 -5.88
N PHE A 183 10.68 24.86 -6.71
CA PHE A 183 11.17 26.19 -7.08
C PHE A 183 10.59 27.32 -6.22
N LEU A 184 9.26 27.50 -6.20
CA LEU A 184 8.66 28.59 -5.40
C LEU A 184 8.68 28.31 -3.89
N GLY A 185 8.78 27.05 -3.46
CA GLY A 185 8.79 26.71 -2.04
C GLY A 185 7.41 26.65 -1.39
N VAL A 186 6.36 26.32 -2.17
CA VAL A 186 5.04 25.99 -1.62
C VAL A 186 5.18 24.78 -0.70
N GLN A 187 4.68 24.92 0.52
CA GLN A 187 4.76 23.90 1.55
C GLN A 187 3.99 22.64 1.15
N THR A 188 4.58 21.46 1.37
CA THR A 188 3.90 20.15 1.29
C THR A 188 3.29 19.78 2.64
N LEU A 189 2.34 18.84 2.66
CA LEU A 189 1.74 18.37 3.92
C LEU A 189 2.77 17.62 4.77
N THR A 190 2.88 17.99 6.05
CA THR A 190 3.78 17.36 7.02
C THR A 190 3.01 16.63 8.12
N LEU A 191 3.63 15.63 8.75
CA LEU A 191 3.10 14.90 9.90
C LEU A 191 2.59 15.86 11.01
N GLN A 192 3.35 16.92 11.32
CA GLN A 192 2.98 17.90 12.34
C GLN A 192 1.69 18.65 11.99
N MET A 193 1.51 19.05 10.74
CA MET A 193 0.28 19.73 10.28
C MET A 193 -0.96 18.81 10.39
N VAL A 194 -0.79 17.50 10.17
CA VAL A 194 -1.88 16.51 10.35
C VAL A 194 -2.23 16.34 11.83
N ILE A 195 -1.21 16.31 12.71
CA ILE A 195 -1.40 16.23 14.17
C ILE A 195 -2.08 17.48 14.71
N ASP A 196 -1.67 18.68 14.30
CA ASP A 196 -2.28 19.92 14.75
C ASP A 196 -3.69 20.11 14.19
N LYS A 197 -3.97 19.64 12.95
CA LYS A 197 -5.34 19.50 12.46
C LYS A 197 -6.17 18.59 13.36
N LEU A 198 -5.71 17.39 13.69
CA LEU A 198 -6.46 16.44 14.54
C LEU A 198 -6.74 17.03 15.93
N LYS A 199 -5.76 17.69 16.55
CA LYS A 199 -5.94 18.41 17.82
C LYS A 199 -7.02 19.51 17.70
N GLY A 200 -6.99 20.30 16.63
CA GLY A 200 -8.02 21.30 16.35
C GLY A 200 -9.40 20.69 16.12
N GLN A 201 -9.48 19.58 15.39
CA GLN A 201 -10.73 18.85 15.18
C GLN A 201 -11.32 18.33 16.51
N GLY A 202 -10.47 17.79 17.39
CA GLY A 202 -10.86 17.31 18.72
C GLY A 202 -11.19 18.38 19.76
N ALA A 203 -11.17 19.66 19.37
CA ALA A 203 -11.65 20.79 20.17
C ALA A 203 -12.95 21.41 19.60
N GLY A 204 -13.40 20.96 18.43
CA GLY A 204 -14.56 21.49 17.71
C GLY A 204 -15.72 20.49 17.57
N GLN A 205 -16.85 20.97 17.06
CA GLN A 205 -18.07 20.18 16.87
C GLN A 205 -18.17 19.69 15.42
N LEU A 206 -17.21 18.84 15.01
CA LEU A 206 -17.00 18.41 13.62
C LEU A 206 -17.47 16.97 13.35
N SER A 207 -17.52 16.57 12.07
CA SER A 207 -18.04 15.25 11.73
C SER A 207 -17.05 14.13 12.03
N VAL A 208 -17.59 13.01 12.53
CA VAL A 208 -16.86 11.75 12.71
C VAL A 208 -16.14 11.31 11.41
N LYS A 209 -16.70 11.61 10.24
CA LYS A 209 -16.13 11.26 8.93
C LYS A 209 -14.79 11.97 8.69
N GLU A 210 -14.73 13.29 8.91
CA GLU A 210 -13.53 14.09 8.67
C GLU A 210 -12.39 13.75 9.64
N ILE A 211 -12.71 13.39 10.87
CA ILE A 211 -11.73 12.92 11.85
C ILE A 211 -11.17 11.55 11.42
N LYS A 212 -12.01 10.60 11.01
CA LYS A 212 -11.54 9.32 10.46
C LYS A 212 -10.66 9.49 9.21
N GLN A 213 -11.01 10.40 8.30
CA GLN A 213 -10.16 10.73 7.15
C GLN A 213 -8.79 11.28 7.58
N THR A 214 -8.75 12.12 8.62
CA THR A 214 -7.49 12.70 9.08
C THR A 214 -6.65 11.70 9.90
N ILE A 215 -7.28 10.77 10.63
CA ILE A 215 -6.63 9.58 11.23
C ILE A 215 -6.00 8.70 10.14
N TRP A 216 -6.69 8.47 9.01
CA TRP A 216 -6.13 7.73 7.88
C TRP A 216 -4.87 8.38 7.29
N VAL A 217 -4.89 9.71 7.15
CA VAL A 217 -3.73 10.46 6.66
C VAL A 217 -2.57 10.37 7.66
N LEU A 218 -2.83 10.57 8.95
CA LEU A 218 -1.84 10.40 10.03
C LEU A 218 -1.22 8.99 10.00
N ASN A 219 -2.04 7.95 9.92
CA ASN A 219 -1.60 6.56 9.79
C ASN A 219 -0.69 6.35 8.56
N SER A 220 -0.91 7.07 7.46
CA SER A 220 -0.05 6.97 6.27
C SER A 220 1.31 7.68 6.41
N PHE A 221 1.42 8.72 7.24
CA PHE A 221 2.73 9.28 7.62
C PHE A 221 3.47 8.34 8.59
N LEU A 222 2.75 7.78 9.57
CA LEU A 222 3.29 6.81 10.54
C LEU A 222 3.75 5.46 9.91
N GLN A 223 3.57 5.27 8.60
CA GLN A 223 4.14 4.15 7.83
C GLN A 223 5.51 4.47 7.18
N SER A 224 5.83 5.75 6.98
CA SER A 224 7.02 6.19 6.23
C SER A 224 8.08 6.91 7.08
N GLU A 225 7.69 7.47 8.22
CA GLU A 225 8.56 8.26 9.09
C GLU A 225 9.42 7.35 9.99
N THR A 226 10.66 7.76 10.28
CA THR A 226 11.57 7.04 11.18
C THR A 226 11.55 7.58 12.62
N GLU A 227 11.22 8.87 12.80
CA GLU A 227 11.06 9.52 14.10
C GLU A 227 9.59 9.87 14.32
N TYR A 228 9.05 9.45 15.48
CA TYR A 228 7.65 9.64 15.80
C TYR A 228 7.47 10.67 16.94
N PRO A 229 6.59 11.66 16.79
CA PRO A 229 6.28 12.62 17.86
C PRO A 229 5.50 11.95 19.01
N ASN A 230 5.49 12.58 20.19
CA ASN A 230 4.75 12.08 21.36
C ASN A 230 3.22 11.98 21.05
N PRO A 231 2.57 10.82 21.21
CA PRO A 231 1.12 10.65 20.99
C PRO A 231 0.24 11.31 22.07
N GLU A 232 0.79 11.72 23.21
CA GLU A 232 0.04 12.25 24.35
C GLU A 232 -0.94 13.42 24.04
N PRO A 233 -0.61 14.42 23.19
CA PRO A 233 -1.57 15.48 22.83
C PRO A 233 -2.77 14.95 22.04
N ILE A 234 -2.55 13.93 21.22
CA ILE A 234 -3.56 13.24 20.41
C ILE A 234 -4.43 12.35 21.31
N LEU A 235 -3.82 11.61 22.24
CA LEU A 235 -4.53 10.80 23.25
C LEU A 235 -5.48 11.62 24.13
N LYS A 236 -5.12 12.87 24.45
CA LYS A 236 -5.95 13.82 25.22
C LYS A 236 -7.04 14.54 24.42
N SER A 237 -7.07 14.41 23.09
CA SER A 237 -8.03 15.10 22.22
C SER A 237 -9.30 14.26 21.99
N HIS A 238 -10.47 14.89 21.79
CA HIS A 238 -11.73 14.19 21.49
C HIS A 238 -11.79 13.77 20.01
N ILE A 239 -10.99 12.76 19.64
CA ILE A 239 -10.80 12.32 18.25
C ILE A 239 -10.99 10.81 18.03
N PHE A 240 -11.15 10.01 19.08
CA PHE A 240 -11.34 8.57 18.94
C PHE A 240 -12.84 8.30 18.73
N PRO A 241 -13.30 7.92 17.51
CA PRO A 241 -14.70 7.61 17.30
C PRO A 241 -15.02 6.28 17.99
N VAL A 242 -15.97 6.30 18.91
CA VAL A 242 -16.40 5.13 19.70
C VAL A 242 -17.88 4.90 19.45
N ARG A 243 -18.21 3.70 18.97
CA ARG A 243 -19.56 3.20 18.81
C ARG A 243 -20.06 2.61 20.12
N ASP A 244 -21.21 3.09 20.59
CA ASP A 244 -21.95 2.52 21.71
C ASP A 244 -22.79 1.30 21.28
N PRO A 245 -23.25 0.46 22.24
CA PRO A 245 -24.10 -0.70 21.96
C PRO A 245 -25.39 -0.36 21.19
N ASP A 246 -25.93 0.85 21.40
CA ASP A 246 -27.11 1.39 20.70
C ASP A 246 -26.80 1.88 19.26
N GLY A 247 -25.59 1.64 18.76
CA GLY A 247 -25.13 1.95 17.40
C GLY A 247 -24.75 3.41 17.15
N GLN A 248 -24.97 4.31 18.13
CA GLN A 248 -24.53 5.71 18.10
C GLN A 248 -23.00 5.79 18.15
N VAL A 249 -22.42 6.88 17.62
CA VAL A 249 -20.97 7.08 17.57
C VAL A 249 -20.61 8.44 18.17
N GLU A 250 -19.86 8.43 19.27
CA GLU A 250 -19.34 9.61 19.94
C GLU A 250 -17.83 9.80 19.69
N LEU A 251 -17.31 11.00 19.97
CA LEU A 251 -15.89 11.34 19.85
C LEU A 251 -15.26 11.46 21.24
N CYS A 252 -14.44 10.48 21.59
CA CYS A 252 -13.84 10.34 22.91
C CYS A 252 -12.35 10.74 22.92
N THR A 253 -11.82 10.99 24.12
CA THR A 253 -10.37 10.88 24.41
C THR A 253 -10.00 9.42 24.68
N SER A 254 -8.70 9.11 24.72
CA SER A 254 -8.25 7.75 25.08
C SER A 254 -8.57 7.35 26.53
N ALA A 255 -8.96 8.29 27.40
CA ALA A 255 -9.39 8.00 28.76
C ALA A 255 -10.75 7.26 28.83
N MET A 256 -11.57 7.32 27.78
CA MET A 256 -12.76 6.48 27.66
C MET A 256 -12.37 4.99 27.56
N ALA A 257 -13.11 4.12 28.22
CA ALA A 257 -12.94 2.68 28.08
C ALA A 257 -13.69 2.18 26.83
N PHE A 258 -12.93 1.70 25.84
CA PHE A 258 -13.45 1.10 24.61
C PHE A 258 -12.50 -0.03 24.15
N ALA A 259 -13.02 -0.98 23.36
CA ALA A 259 -12.25 -2.05 22.76
C ALA A 259 -12.09 -1.85 21.24
N ILE A 260 -11.11 -2.51 20.63
CA ILE A 260 -10.75 -2.39 19.21
C ILE A 260 -10.99 -3.74 18.52
N ALA A 261 -11.76 -3.74 17.44
CA ALA A 261 -12.21 -4.95 16.77
C ALA A 261 -11.14 -5.54 15.83
N ASP A 262 -10.32 -6.47 16.32
CA ASP A 262 -9.32 -7.21 15.52
C ASP A 262 -9.79 -8.61 15.08
N ARG A 263 -10.70 -9.26 15.84
CA ARG A 263 -11.25 -10.59 15.52
C ARG A 263 -12.76 -10.53 15.30
N LYS A 264 -13.21 -11.06 14.16
CA LYS A 264 -14.65 -11.10 13.80
C LYS A 264 -15.49 -11.81 14.86
N HIS A 265 -15.09 -13.02 15.30
CA HIS A 265 -15.88 -13.78 16.27
C HIS A 265 -16.03 -13.06 17.62
N LEU A 266 -15.02 -12.31 18.08
CA LEU A 266 -15.13 -11.50 19.29
C LEU A 266 -16.01 -10.26 19.06
N TYR A 267 -15.85 -9.60 17.91
CA TYR A 267 -16.71 -8.47 17.53
C TYR A 267 -18.20 -8.87 17.48
N ASP A 268 -18.52 -10.00 16.85
CA ASP A 268 -19.90 -10.49 16.74
C ASP A 268 -20.53 -10.80 18.12
N LEU A 269 -19.74 -11.14 19.13
CA LEU A 269 -20.21 -11.45 20.50
C LEU A 269 -20.33 -10.23 21.44
N PHE A 270 -19.58 -9.16 21.18
CA PHE A 270 -19.46 -7.97 22.06
C PHE A 270 -19.96 -6.65 21.45
N SER A 271 -20.13 -6.54 20.13
CA SER A 271 -20.50 -5.29 19.43
C SER A 271 -21.86 -4.70 19.84
N ASN A 272 -22.79 -5.51 20.32
CA ASN A 272 -24.08 -5.09 20.86
C ASN A 272 -24.12 -5.01 22.40
N LYS A 273 -22.95 -5.00 23.07
CA LYS A 273 -22.82 -4.98 24.54
C LYS A 273 -21.82 -3.94 25.03
N ALA A 274 -20.69 -3.79 24.35
CA ALA A 274 -19.54 -2.99 24.77
C ALA A 274 -19.28 -1.80 23.82
N LYS A 275 -18.55 -0.78 24.30
CA LYS A 275 -18.07 0.33 23.46
C LYS A 275 -16.96 -0.16 22.52
N ILE A 276 -17.10 0.04 21.21
CA ILE A 276 -16.14 -0.40 20.18
C ILE A 276 -15.58 0.80 19.41
N PHE A 277 -14.27 0.84 19.16
CA PHE A 277 -13.65 1.81 18.27
C PHE A 277 -14.23 1.70 16.86
N ASP A 278 -14.79 2.79 16.32
CA ASP A 278 -15.72 2.75 15.18
C ASP A 278 -15.01 2.65 13.82
N PHE A 279 -14.20 1.62 13.64
CA PHE A 279 -13.62 1.20 12.37
C PHE A 279 -13.94 -0.27 12.14
N ASN A 280 -14.11 -0.68 10.88
CA ASN A 280 -14.37 -2.08 10.57
C ASN A 280 -13.07 -2.92 10.72
N LEU A 281 -13.20 -4.25 10.81
CA LEU A 281 -12.08 -5.18 11.02
C LEU A 281 -10.92 -5.00 10.01
N ASN A 282 -11.22 -4.69 8.75
CA ASN A 282 -10.21 -4.47 7.70
C ASN A 282 -9.57 -3.07 7.78
N ASP A 283 -10.28 -2.10 8.35
CA ASP A 283 -9.73 -0.78 8.64
C ASP A 283 -8.80 -0.85 9.86
N VAL A 284 -9.20 -1.58 10.92
CA VAL A 284 -8.42 -1.76 12.14
C VAL A 284 -7.04 -2.36 11.85
N SER A 285 -6.96 -3.43 11.06
CA SER A 285 -5.67 -4.05 10.70
C SER A 285 -4.78 -3.11 9.87
N ARG A 286 -5.38 -2.32 8.97
CA ARG A 286 -4.68 -1.29 8.19
C ARG A 286 -4.30 -0.04 9.01
N LEU A 287 -4.85 0.12 10.22
CA LEU A 287 -4.55 1.18 11.19
C LEU A 287 -3.53 0.76 12.27
N GLU A 288 -2.89 -0.42 12.16
CA GLU A 288 -1.86 -0.86 13.11
C GLU A 288 -0.81 0.23 13.40
N PRO A 289 -0.22 0.96 12.43
CA PRO A 289 0.78 1.99 12.70
C PRO A 289 0.28 3.09 13.65
N PHE A 290 -0.93 3.62 13.41
CA PHE A 290 -1.56 4.60 14.29
C PHE A 290 -1.89 4.03 15.68
N LEU A 291 -2.46 2.82 15.75
CA LEU A 291 -2.86 2.20 17.01
C LEU A 291 -1.66 1.82 17.90
N LYS A 292 -0.57 1.39 17.28
CA LYS A 292 0.72 1.07 17.89
C LYS A 292 1.45 2.32 18.38
N TRP A 293 1.56 3.34 17.52
CA TRP A 293 2.10 4.64 17.90
C TRP A 293 1.32 5.28 19.05
N ALA A 294 0.00 5.15 19.07
CA ALA A 294 -0.86 5.63 20.16
C ALA A 294 -0.84 4.73 21.42
N GLY A 295 -0.15 3.58 21.41
CA GLY A 295 -0.08 2.65 22.55
C GLY A 295 -1.39 1.94 22.89
N LEU A 296 -2.31 1.81 21.91
CA LEU A 296 -3.67 1.31 22.11
C LEU A 296 -3.83 -0.20 21.87
N GLU A 297 -2.77 -0.91 21.48
CA GLU A 297 -2.79 -2.35 21.12
C GLU A 297 -3.41 -3.25 22.22
N ASN A 298 -3.19 -2.92 23.49
CA ASN A 298 -3.80 -3.65 24.63
C ASN A 298 -5.34 -3.62 24.64
N ARG A 299 -5.98 -2.78 23.81
CA ARG A 299 -7.44 -2.68 23.66
C ARG A 299 -8.00 -3.53 22.53
N TYR A 300 -7.17 -4.21 21.72
CA TYR A 300 -7.67 -5.22 20.78
C TYR A 300 -8.51 -6.25 21.52
N LEU A 301 -9.59 -6.74 20.90
CA LEU A 301 -10.47 -7.75 21.51
C LEU A 301 -9.69 -9.03 21.83
N SER A 302 -8.74 -9.45 20.98
CA SER A 302 -7.86 -10.59 21.27
C SER A 302 -6.94 -10.41 22.49
N CYS A 303 -6.62 -9.16 22.87
CA CYS A 303 -5.83 -8.84 24.06
C CYS A 303 -6.70 -8.66 25.31
N SER A 304 -7.85 -7.99 25.16
CA SER A 304 -8.69 -7.48 26.25
C SER A 304 -9.84 -8.40 26.66
N VAL A 305 -10.31 -9.28 25.77
CA VAL A 305 -11.22 -10.37 26.14
C VAL A 305 -10.41 -11.46 26.85
N LYS A 306 -10.93 -11.97 27.98
CA LYS A 306 -10.40 -13.13 28.69
C LYS A 306 -11.44 -14.24 28.70
N GLU A 307 -11.05 -15.44 28.25
CA GLU A 307 -11.84 -16.64 28.49
C GLU A 307 -11.67 -17.08 29.95
N ILE A 308 -12.77 -17.38 30.61
CA ILE A 308 -12.79 -18.00 31.93
C ILE A 308 -13.72 -19.20 31.83
N SER A 309 -13.14 -20.40 31.85
CA SER A 309 -13.92 -21.63 31.88
C SER A 309 -14.45 -21.92 33.29
N THR A 310 -15.56 -22.64 33.36
CA THR A 310 -16.23 -23.05 34.60
C THR A 310 -16.73 -24.48 34.49
N LEU A 311 -16.92 -25.15 35.63
CA LEU A 311 -17.60 -26.44 35.68
C LEU A 311 -19.12 -26.23 35.56
N CYS A 312 -19.72 -26.92 34.60
CA CYS A 312 -21.16 -26.97 34.35
C CYS A 312 -21.72 -28.40 34.42
N GLY A 313 -20.85 -29.40 34.58
CA GLY A 313 -21.19 -30.80 34.70
C GLY A 313 -21.34 -31.24 36.15
N ASP A 314 -22.44 -31.89 36.47
CA ASP A 314 -22.67 -32.50 37.80
C ASP A 314 -21.75 -33.72 38.05
N SER A 315 -21.17 -34.31 36.99
CA SER A 315 -20.31 -35.49 37.12
C SER A 315 -18.84 -35.20 36.77
N ASN A 316 -17.95 -35.81 37.57
CA ASN A 316 -16.53 -35.83 37.29
C ASN A 316 -15.86 -37.02 38.01
N ARG A 317 -14.77 -37.53 37.43
CA ARG A 317 -13.96 -38.63 37.96
C ARG A 317 -12.47 -38.33 37.82
N ARG A 318 -11.60 -38.99 38.59
CA ARG A 318 -10.14 -38.91 38.38
C ARG A 318 -9.78 -39.49 37.00
N MET A 319 -8.72 -38.97 36.39
CA MET A 319 -8.21 -39.36 35.09
C MET A 319 -7.95 -40.88 34.99
N SER A 320 -8.56 -41.51 34.00
CA SER A 320 -8.54 -42.96 33.77
C SER A 320 -7.23 -43.42 33.12
N ASN A 321 -6.63 -42.57 32.26
CA ASN A 321 -5.39 -42.87 31.56
C ASN A 321 -4.18 -42.38 32.38
N PRO A 322 -3.30 -43.28 32.87
CA PRO A 322 -2.18 -42.90 33.74
C PRO A 322 -1.14 -41.99 33.06
N ASP A 323 -0.94 -42.07 31.74
CA ASP A 323 0.00 -41.20 31.03
C ASP A 323 -0.59 -39.82 30.69
N ARG A 324 -1.91 -39.63 30.87
CA ARG A 324 -2.60 -38.33 30.80
C ARG A 324 -2.69 -37.63 32.17
N ASP A 325 -2.31 -38.27 33.26
CA ASP A 325 -2.34 -37.67 34.60
C ASP A 325 -1.08 -36.81 34.86
N ILE A 326 -1.26 -35.50 35.03
CA ILE A 326 -0.15 -34.53 35.15
C ILE A 326 0.68 -34.72 36.43
N SER A 327 0.09 -35.27 37.49
CA SER A 327 0.76 -35.54 38.77
C SER A 327 2.02 -36.39 38.58
N ARG A 328 1.95 -37.35 37.64
CA ARG A 328 3.04 -38.29 37.32
C ARG A 328 4.21 -37.65 36.59
N LYS A 329 4.04 -36.40 36.13
CA LYS A 329 5.01 -35.60 35.37
C LYS A 329 5.54 -34.40 36.18
N SER A 330 5.21 -34.33 37.48
CA SER A 330 5.57 -33.23 38.41
C SER A 330 7.03 -32.77 38.29
N HIS A 331 7.99 -33.69 38.29
CA HIS A 331 9.42 -33.38 38.18
C HIS A 331 9.77 -32.73 36.82
N GLY A 332 9.15 -33.18 35.73
CA GLY A 332 9.34 -32.58 34.41
C GLY A 332 8.72 -31.18 34.32
N LEU A 333 7.56 -30.99 34.93
CA LEU A 333 6.88 -29.69 35.03
C LEU A 333 7.69 -28.70 35.90
N LEU A 334 8.32 -29.18 36.99
CA LEU A 334 9.26 -28.40 37.82
C LEU A 334 10.49 -27.98 37.00
N ARG A 335 11.13 -28.90 36.28
CA ARG A 335 12.29 -28.60 35.41
C ARG A 335 11.97 -27.53 34.37
N ILE A 336 10.78 -27.57 33.75
CA ILE A 336 10.28 -26.52 32.85
C ILE A 336 10.13 -25.20 33.61
N ALA A 337 9.42 -25.19 34.75
CA ALA A 337 9.17 -23.99 35.54
C ALA A 337 10.47 -23.28 35.99
N VAL A 338 11.49 -24.04 36.41
CA VAL A 338 12.80 -23.52 36.81
C VAL A 338 13.58 -22.99 35.60
N HIS A 339 13.66 -23.73 34.50
CA HIS A 339 14.40 -23.30 33.31
C HIS A 339 13.86 -21.99 32.71
N PHE A 340 12.53 -21.84 32.67
CA PHE A 340 11.87 -20.63 32.17
C PHE A 340 11.60 -19.56 33.26
N ARG A 341 12.12 -19.73 34.48
CA ARG A 341 12.06 -18.76 35.59
C ARG A 341 10.64 -18.37 36.03
N SER A 342 9.73 -19.35 36.05
CA SER A 342 8.35 -19.20 36.57
C SER A 342 8.34 -18.44 37.90
N PRO A 343 7.44 -17.46 38.09
CA PRO A 343 7.28 -16.76 39.37
C PRO A 343 7.05 -17.71 40.56
N ARG A 344 6.36 -18.84 40.32
CA ARG A 344 5.98 -19.83 41.35
C ARG A 344 7.14 -20.64 41.92
N VAL A 345 8.34 -20.54 41.34
CA VAL A 345 9.57 -21.18 41.86
C VAL A 345 10.63 -20.16 42.26
N GLN A 346 10.32 -18.86 42.24
CA GLN A 346 11.24 -17.83 42.72
C GLN A 346 11.32 -17.84 44.26
N ASN A 347 12.29 -17.11 44.82
CA ASN A 347 12.48 -16.98 46.28
C ASN A 347 12.65 -18.31 47.03
N GLY A 348 13.13 -19.36 46.36
CA GLY A 348 13.36 -20.68 46.95
C GLY A 348 12.12 -21.59 47.04
N GLN A 349 10.99 -21.24 46.41
CA GLN A 349 9.73 -21.99 46.52
C GLN A 349 9.67 -23.30 45.70
N HIS A 350 10.81 -23.83 45.26
CA HIS A 350 10.93 -25.02 44.40
C HIS A 350 10.20 -26.24 44.95
N ASP A 351 10.44 -26.61 46.22
CA ASP A 351 9.88 -27.82 46.84
C ASP A 351 8.38 -27.68 47.10
N ALA A 352 7.95 -26.50 47.54
CA ALA A 352 6.54 -26.19 47.74
C ALA A 352 5.76 -26.29 46.41
N PHE A 353 6.34 -25.79 45.32
CA PHE A 353 5.75 -25.90 43.99
C PHE A 353 5.78 -27.33 43.44
N TYR A 354 6.85 -28.09 43.71
CA TYR A 354 6.93 -29.51 43.38
C TYR A 354 5.82 -30.32 44.06
N GLU A 355 5.56 -30.09 45.35
CA GLU A 355 4.48 -30.75 46.07
C GLU A 355 3.09 -30.37 45.54
N ILE A 356 2.87 -29.12 45.10
CA ILE A 356 1.62 -28.73 44.42
C ILE A 356 1.44 -29.53 43.10
N LEU A 357 2.50 -29.63 42.28
CA LEU A 357 2.48 -30.40 41.02
C LEU A 357 2.28 -31.90 41.25
N LYS A 358 2.91 -32.47 42.29
CA LYS A 358 2.84 -33.88 42.68
C LYS A 358 1.49 -34.28 43.28
N ARG A 359 0.77 -33.32 43.90
CA ARG A 359 -0.59 -33.49 44.45
C ARG A 359 -1.71 -33.07 43.50
N ALA A 360 -1.38 -32.58 42.29
CA ALA A 360 -2.36 -32.08 41.33
C ALA A 360 -3.35 -33.16 40.90
N GLU A 361 -4.66 -32.87 40.87
CA GLU A 361 -5.66 -33.81 40.38
C GLU A 361 -6.01 -33.54 38.91
N THR A 362 -5.74 -34.52 38.04
CA THR A 362 -6.32 -34.56 36.70
C THR A 362 -7.69 -35.25 36.75
N ARG A 363 -8.74 -34.61 36.20
CA ARG A 363 -10.13 -35.05 36.28
C ARG A 363 -10.86 -34.98 34.94
N GLU A 364 -11.65 -35.99 34.64
CA GLU A 364 -12.56 -36.04 33.49
C GLU A 364 -13.95 -35.53 33.92
N THR A 365 -14.64 -34.76 33.08
CA THR A 365 -16.00 -34.25 33.34
C THR A 365 -16.85 -34.17 32.06
N ASP A 366 -18.16 -34.28 32.22
CA ASP A 366 -19.18 -34.18 31.16
C ASP A 366 -19.51 -32.73 30.73
N GLY A 367 -19.15 -31.72 31.54
CA GLY A 367 -19.49 -30.32 31.28
C GLY A 367 -18.47 -29.29 31.78
N ILE A 368 -17.71 -28.72 30.84
CA ILE A 368 -16.94 -27.48 31.03
C ILE A 368 -17.58 -26.39 30.17
N CYS A 369 -18.02 -25.29 30.79
CA CYS A 369 -18.49 -24.10 30.08
C CYS A 369 -17.33 -23.12 29.82
N SER A 370 -17.57 -22.19 28.90
CA SER A 370 -16.69 -21.04 28.61
C SER A 370 -17.45 -19.74 28.90
N GLU A 371 -16.84 -18.77 29.58
CA GLU A 371 -17.36 -17.41 29.68
C GLU A 371 -16.30 -16.41 29.20
N LEU A 372 -16.54 -15.77 28.06
CA LEU A 372 -15.74 -14.63 27.62
C LEU A 372 -16.11 -13.39 28.44
N ARG A 373 -15.11 -12.78 29.10
CA ARG A 373 -15.24 -11.51 29.80
C ARG A 373 -14.49 -10.40 29.08
N LEU A 374 -15.13 -9.25 28.95
CA LEU A 374 -14.52 -8.00 28.49
C LEU A 374 -14.74 -6.91 29.55
N ASN A 375 -13.66 -6.35 30.08
CA ASN A 375 -13.72 -5.26 31.06
C ASN A 375 -13.56 -3.90 30.35
N GLN A 376 -14.48 -2.98 30.63
CA GLN A 376 -14.40 -1.57 30.24
C GLN A 376 -14.63 -0.68 31.48
N GLY A 377 -13.52 -0.44 32.20
CA GLY A 377 -13.48 0.41 33.40
C GLY A 377 -14.18 -0.24 34.59
N VAL A 378 -15.45 0.10 34.80
CA VAL A 378 -16.30 -0.47 35.88
C VAL A 378 -17.27 -1.52 35.32
N ARG A 379 -17.54 -1.52 34.00
CA ARG A 379 -18.46 -2.48 33.37
C ARG A 379 -17.70 -3.74 32.95
N ASN A 380 -18.18 -4.89 33.42
CA ASN A 380 -17.67 -6.19 33.01
C ASN A 380 -18.74 -6.90 32.17
N PHE A 381 -18.52 -6.97 30.87
CA PHE A 381 -19.39 -7.68 29.94
C PHE A 381 -19.05 -9.16 29.94
N LYS A 382 -20.09 -10.00 29.98
CA LYS A 382 -20.00 -11.46 30.03
C LYS A 382 -20.73 -12.04 28.81
N VAL A 383 -20.15 -13.06 28.21
CA VAL A 383 -20.77 -13.84 27.14
C VAL A 383 -20.46 -15.30 27.42
N GLU A 384 -21.50 -16.09 27.69
CA GLU A 384 -21.37 -17.55 27.71
C GLU A 384 -21.07 -18.03 26.29
N THR A 385 -19.94 -18.71 26.16
CA THR A 385 -19.49 -19.40 24.96
C THR A 385 -19.75 -20.90 25.12
N GLY A 386 -19.62 -21.65 24.02
CA GLY A 386 -19.85 -23.11 24.03
C GLY A 386 -18.90 -23.87 24.96
N ARG A 387 -19.04 -25.21 24.98
CA ARG A 387 -18.19 -26.09 25.78
C ARG A 387 -16.71 -25.75 25.59
N SER A 388 -16.00 -25.45 26.69
CA SER A 388 -14.55 -25.30 26.66
C SER A 388 -13.89 -26.67 26.77
N GLU A 389 -12.67 -26.81 26.28
CA GLU A 389 -11.92 -28.09 26.35
C GLU A 389 -11.00 -28.17 27.58
N LEU A 390 -10.96 -27.14 28.44
CA LEU A 390 -10.10 -27.12 29.62
C LEU A 390 -10.67 -26.22 30.73
N HIS A 391 -10.63 -26.70 31.98
CA HIS A 391 -10.74 -25.84 33.16
C HIS A 391 -9.62 -26.15 34.16
N ILE A 392 -8.82 -25.14 34.49
CA ILE A 392 -7.82 -25.22 35.56
C ILE A 392 -8.40 -24.49 36.76
N GLY A 393 -8.93 -25.27 37.71
CA GLY A 393 -9.39 -24.82 39.01
C GLY A 393 -8.28 -24.96 40.05
N GLY A 394 -8.28 -24.10 41.06
CA GLY A 394 -7.27 -24.16 42.11
C GLY A 394 -7.17 -22.87 42.92
N ASN A 395 -6.42 -22.94 44.01
CA ASN A 395 -5.96 -21.79 44.76
C ASN A 395 -4.41 -21.78 44.73
N GLU A 396 -3.75 -21.01 45.59
CA GLU A 396 -2.28 -20.94 45.59
C GLU A 396 -1.58 -22.26 45.96
N SER A 397 -2.28 -23.20 46.61
CA SER A 397 -1.73 -24.45 47.16
C SER A 397 -2.36 -25.73 46.60
N GLU A 398 -3.28 -25.64 45.65
CA GLU A 398 -3.96 -26.78 45.04
C GLU A 398 -4.17 -26.57 43.53
N LEU A 399 -3.81 -27.57 42.72
CA LEU A 399 -3.99 -27.58 41.27
C LEU A 399 -4.98 -28.69 40.87
N LYS A 400 -6.11 -28.33 40.25
CA LYS A 400 -7.11 -29.26 39.71
C LYS A 400 -7.36 -28.98 38.24
N VAL A 401 -7.00 -29.94 37.38
CA VAL A 401 -7.13 -29.84 35.93
C VAL A 401 -8.30 -30.70 35.48
N TYR A 402 -9.33 -30.05 34.95
CA TYR A 402 -10.54 -30.68 34.44
C TYR A 402 -10.52 -30.68 32.91
N VAL A 403 -10.76 -31.84 32.32
CA VAL A 403 -10.77 -32.09 30.88
C VAL A 403 -12.05 -32.83 30.44
N PRO A 404 -12.43 -32.79 29.16
CA PRO A 404 -13.59 -33.50 28.65
C PRO A 404 -13.55 -35.01 28.91
N LEU A 405 -14.73 -35.57 29.19
CA LEU A 405 -14.99 -37.02 29.22
C LEU A 405 -15.13 -37.61 27.81
N ASP A 406 -15.51 -36.79 26.82
CA ASP A 406 -15.52 -37.17 25.40
C ASP A 406 -14.10 -37.40 24.90
N GLU A 407 -13.85 -38.56 24.28
CA GLU A 407 -12.51 -38.98 23.86
C GLU A 407 -11.87 -38.02 22.86
N LYS A 408 -12.64 -37.50 21.90
CA LYS A 408 -12.14 -36.62 20.85
C LYS A 408 -11.79 -35.23 21.38
N SER A 409 -12.68 -34.61 22.17
CA SER A 409 -12.36 -33.32 22.81
C SER A 409 -11.31 -33.46 23.92
N GLN A 410 -11.14 -34.65 24.52
CA GLN A 410 -10.01 -34.92 25.39
C GLN A 410 -8.70 -34.98 24.60
N GLU A 411 -8.66 -35.61 23.42
CA GLU A 411 -7.47 -35.59 22.56
C GLU A 411 -7.11 -34.19 22.06
N LEU A 412 -8.11 -33.39 21.65
CA LEU A 412 -7.89 -31.98 21.29
C LEU A 412 -7.32 -31.18 22.48
N CYS A 413 -7.88 -31.35 23.68
CA CYS A 413 -7.36 -30.76 24.91
C CYS A 413 -5.89 -31.13 25.17
N PHE A 414 -5.53 -32.42 25.19
CA PHE A 414 -4.15 -32.85 25.47
C PHE A 414 -3.17 -32.46 24.36
N SER A 415 -3.61 -32.44 23.10
CA SER A 415 -2.76 -32.03 21.97
C SER A 415 -2.41 -30.54 21.97
N SER A 416 -3.25 -29.68 22.58
CA SER A 416 -3.11 -28.23 22.47
C SER A 416 -3.51 -27.45 23.72
N GLY A 417 -4.80 -27.45 24.07
CA GLY A 417 -5.40 -26.62 25.12
C GLY A 417 -4.71 -26.73 26.48
N LEU A 418 -4.50 -27.96 26.96
CA LEU A 418 -3.83 -28.22 28.25
C LEU A 418 -2.38 -27.71 28.25
N SER A 419 -1.65 -27.89 27.15
CA SER A 419 -0.25 -27.46 27.05
C SER A 419 -0.11 -25.95 27.15
N LYS A 420 -1.04 -25.20 26.55
CA LYS A 420 -1.10 -23.74 26.69
C LYS A 420 -1.56 -23.33 28.09
N GLY A 421 -2.72 -23.78 28.53
CA GLY A 421 -3.34 -23.34 29.79
C GLY A 421 -2.51 -23.69 31.03
N LEU A 422 -1.88 -24.87 31.07
CA LEU A 422 -1.00 -25.25 32.17
C LEU A 422 0.29 -24.42 32.18
N LEU A 423 0.86 -24.11 31.01
CA LEU A 423 2.02 -23.21 30.94
C LEU A 423 1.66 -21.78 31.35
N GLU A 424 0.50 -21.26 30.95
CA GLU A 424 -0.02 -19.97 31.41
C GLU A 424 -0.18 -19.95 32.95
N TRP A 425 -0.77 -21.00 33.54
CA TRP A 425 -0.90 -21.11 35.00
C TRP A 425 0.47 -21.17 35.71
N ILE A 426 1.44 -21.93 35.17
CA ILE A 426 2.82 -22.03 35.68
C ILE A 426 3.55 -20.68 35.58
N MET A 427 3.35 -19.92 34.51
CA MET A 427 4.01 -18.64 34.26
C MET A 427 3.25 -17.42 34.80
N THR A 428 2.10 -17.63 35.44
CA THR A 428 1.34 -16.62 36.17
C THR A 428 1.87 -16.46 37.59
N ASP A 429 2.21 -15.23 37.96
CA ASP A 429 2.55 -14.86 39.33
C ASP A 429 1.34 -14.97 40.27
N PRO A 430 1.43 -15.69 41.41
CA PRO A 430 0.27 -16.01 42.23
C PRO A 430 -0.31 -14.78 42.93
N LEU A 431 0.53 -13.81 43.32
CA LEU A 431 0.11 -12.64 44.11
C LEU A 431 -0.50 -11.53 43.24
N THR A 432 0.08 -11.31 42.06
CA THR A 432 -0.33 -10.25 41.13
C THR A 432 -1.30 -10.73 40.04
N GLN A 433 -1.41 -12.06 39.84
CA GLN A 433 -2.18 -12.69 38.75
C GLN A 433 -1.73 -12.25 37.34
N ILE A 434 -0.47 -11.78 37.20
CA ILE A 434 0.12 -11.40 35.93
C ILE A 434 0.87 -12.59 35.33
N CYS A 435 0.50 -12.98 34.12
CA CYS A 435 1.27 -13.92 33.30
C CYS A 435 2.29 -13.16 32.45
N GLY A 436 3.55 -13.59 32.46
CA GLY A 436 4.57 -13.09 31.53
C GLY A 436 4.32 -13.56 30.09
N ARG A 437 5.03 -12.98 29.11
CA ARG A 437 5.01 -13.49 27.72
C ARG A 437 5.54 -14.93 27.71
N LEU A 438 4.72 -15.87 27.24
CA LEU A 438 5.13 -17.26 27.06
C LEU A 438 6.25 -17.38 26.01
N SER A 439 7.15 -18.33 26.20
CA SER A 439 8.14 -18.72 25.18
C SER A 439 7.58 -19.83 24.31
N ASP A 440 7.74 -19.71 23.00
CA ASP A 440 7.34 -20.75 22.04
C ASP A 440 8.11 -22.07 22.29
N LYS A 441 9.38 -21.97 22.73
CA LYS A 441 10.15 -23.15 23.21
C LYS A 441 9.51 -23.78 24.44
N ALA A 442 9.04 -22.97 25.39
CA ALA A 442 8.37 -23.49 26.60
C ALA A 442 7.06 -24.20 26.26
N LEU A 443 6.28 -23.66 25.32
CA LEU A 443 5.03 -24.27 24.86
C LEU A 443 5.28 -25.59 24.11
N TYR A 444 6.26 -25.61 23.21
CA TYR A 444 6.67 -26.84 22.51
C TYR A 444 7.15 -27.93 23.49
N VAL A 445 8.03 -27.58 24.45
CA VAL A 445 8.52 -28.53 25.45
C VAL A 445 7.40 -29.02 26.37
N MET A 446 6.46 -28.15 26.75
CA MET A 446 5.27 -28.52 27.52
C MET A 446 4.42 -29.55 26.75
N GLN A 447 4.17 -29.31 25.46
CA GLN A 447 3.43 -30.22 24.58
C GLN A 447 4.11 -31.59 24.46
N GLN A 448 5.44 -31.62 24.29
CA GLN A 448 6.21 -32.87 24.26
C GLN A 448 6.11 -33.64 25.58
N VAL A 449 6.27 -32.98 26.73
CA VAL A 449 6.18 -33.63 28.05
C VAL A 449 4.76 -34.13 28.35
N LEU A 450 3.73 -33.34 28.05
CA LEU A 450 2.34 -33.72 28.31
C LEU A 450 1.84 -34.83 27.38
N GLY A 451 2.32 -34.91 26.13
CA GLY A 451 2.06 -36.04 25.23
C GLY A 451 2.86 -37.32 25.54
N ALA A 452 4.02 -37.20 26.20
CA ALA A 452 4.92 -38.33 26.44
C ALA A 452 4.54 -39.22 27.62
N ARG A 453 4.90 -40.51 27.55
CA ARG A 453 4.80 -41.46 28.69
C ARG A 453 5.84 -41.13 29.76
N LYS A 454 5.53 -41.33 31.05
CA LYS A 454 6.42 -40.90 32.18
C LYS A 454 7.89 -41.28 31.99
N ILE A 455 8.16 -42.50 31.55
CA ILE A 455 9.50 -43.10 31.44
C ILE A 455 10.47 -42.34 30.50
N ILE A 456 9.98 -41.59 29.51
CA ILE A 456 10.83 -40.82 28.58
C ILE A 456 10.85 -39.31 28.87
N VAL A 457 10.17 -38.85 29.94
CA VAL A 457 10.05 -37.40 30.23
C VAL A 457 11.40 -36.73 30.51
N SER A 458 12.30 -37.38 31.26
CA SER A 458 13.65 -36.82 31.46
C SER A 458 14.40 -36.71 30.14
N GLU A 459 14.47 -37.81 29.37
CA GLU A 459 15.24 -37.83 28.12
C GLU A 459 14.76 -36.77 27.12
N ILE A 460 13.45 -36.50 27.06
CA ILE A 460 12.89 -35.39 26.27
C ILE A 460 13.41 -34.04 26.77
N LEU A 461 13.37 -33.79 28.08
CA LEU A 461 13.85 -32.54 28.68
C LEU A 461 15.36 -32.35 28.49
N ASP A 462 16.13 -33.42 28.62
CA ASP A 462 17.58 -33.47 28.43
C ASP A 462 17.94 -33.16 26.96
N ARG A 463 17.27 -33.83 26.01
CA ARG A 463 17.39 -33.57 24.55
C ARG A 463 16.98 -32.14 24.15
N GLN A 464 16.09 -31.50 24.90
CA GLN A 464 15.65 -30.11 24.69
C GLN A 464 16.50 -29.07 25.45
N GLY A 465 17.56 -29.50 26.16
CA GLY A 465 18.45 -28.62 26.92
C GLY A 465 17.76 -27.92 28.08
N ILE A 466 16.76 -28.54 28.69
CA ILE A 466 16.10 -28.05 29.90
C ILE A 466 16.95 -28.42 31.12
N VAL A 467 17.10 -27.48 32.06
CA VAL A 467 17.96 -27.68 33.24
C VAL A 467 17.50 -28.87 34.07
N SER A 468 18.44 -29.63 34.64
CA SER A 468 18.12 -30.61 35.68
C SER A 468 17.87 -29.91 37.02
N VAL A 469 17.04 -30.49 37.87
CA VAL A 469 16.66 -29.98 39.18
C VAL A 469 16.53 -31.19 40.10
N GLU A 470 17.28 -31.22 41.20
CA GLU A 470 17.10 -32.22 42.27
C GLU A 470 15.68 -32.08 42.84
N ALA A 471 14.95 -33.19 42.97
CA ALA A 471 13.64 -33.21 43.62
C ALA A 471 13.76 -33.77 45.04
N PRO A 472 12.89 -33.35 45.99
CA PRO A 472 12.92 -33.88 47.35
C PRO A 472 12.84 -35.42 47.47
N ASP A 473 12.22 -36.09 46.49
CA ASP A 473 12.11 -37.56 46.44
C ASP A 473 13.42 -38.27 46.06
N ASP A 474 14.43 -37.55 45.52
CA ASP A 474 15.72 -38.13 45.14
C ASP A 474 16.60 -38.46 46.38
N TYR A 475 16.35 -37.79 47.52
CA TYR A 475 17.10 -38.01 48.77
C TYR A 475 16.69 -39.28 49.53
N ASP A 476 15.54 -39.89 49.23
CA ASP A 476 15.03 -41.08 49.94
C ASP A 476 15.69 -42.40 49.47
N LEU A 477 16.58 -42.36 48.48
CA LEU A 477 17.28 -43.53 47.93
C LEU A 477 18.68 -43.77 48.51
N GLU A 478 19.28 -42.81 49.24
CA GLU A 478 20.60 -42.97 49.87
C GLU A 478 20.55 -42.99 51.42
N GLN A 479 19.99 -44.07 51.98
CA GLN A 479 20.29 -44.47 53.37
C GLN A 479 21.24 -45.68 53.39
N PRO A 480 22.51 -45.52 53.79
CA PRO A 480 23.47 -46.62 53.87
C PRO A 480 23.08 -47.65 54.93
N LEU A 481 23.21 -48.94 54.58
CA LEU A 481 23.20 -50.03 55.56
C LEU A 481 24.33 -49.86 56.58
N GLY A 482 24.05 -50.19 57.84
CA GLY A 482 24.88 -49.85 59.00
C GLY A 482 26.28 -50.47 59.04
N ALA A 483 27.12 -49.85 59.89
CA ALA A 483 28.54 -50.19 60.09
C ALA A 483 28.79 -51.65 60.57
N PRO A 484 30.01 -52.21 60.36
CA PRO A 484 30.21 -53.65 60.29
C PRO A 484 30.36 -54.37 61.64
N LEU A 485 29.98 -55.65 61.64
CA LEU A 485 30.45 -56.64 62.62
C LEU A 485 31.63 -57.44 62.06
N ALA A 486 32.49 -57.94 62.95
CA ALA A 486 33.85 -58.36 62.60
C ALA A 486 34.01 -59.84 62.24
N VAL A 487 34.92 -60.09 61.28
CA VAL A 487 35.88 -61.21 61.18
C VAL A 487 35.45 -62.59 61.72
N VAL A 488 35.24 -63.56 60.81
CA VAL A 488 35.97 -64.85 60.76
C VAL A 488 35.96 -65.37 59.30
N THR A 489 37.11 -65.86 58.81
CA THR A 489 37.25 -66.78 57.67
C THR A 489 37.71 -68.15 58.20
N PRO A 490 37.28 -69.30 57.63
CA PRO A 490 37.89 -69.77 56.38
C PRO A 490 36.98 -70.50 55.37
N THR A 491 37.62 -70.75 54.23
CA THR A 491 37.34 -71.59 53.05
C THR A 491 37.21 -73.12 53.35
N PRO A 492 37.02 -74.01 52.34
CA PRO A 492 36.14 -73.97 51.16
C PRO A 492 35.41 -75.33 50.89
N THR A 493 34.58 -75.43 49.84
CA THR A 493 34.28 -76.73 49.19
C THR A 493 33.93 -76.59 47.70
N ASN A 494 34.37 -77.56 46.89
CA ASN A 494 33.95 -77.74 45.49
C ASN A 494 32.63 -78.54 45.43
N HIS A 495 31.84 -78.39 44.36
CA HIS A 495 31.64 -79.49 43.39
C HIS A 495 30.84 -79.10 42.12
N ASP A 496 31.57 -79.18 41.01
CA ASP A 496 31.24 -79.62 39.65
C ASP A 496 29.88 -80.28 39.25
N ILE A 497 29.62 -80.14 37.94
CA ILE A 497 28.95 -81.08 37.00
C ILE A 497 27.39 -81.13 36.91
N SER A 498 26.91 -80.46 35.84
CA SER A 498 26.09 -80.96 34.70
C SER A 498 24.76 -81.71 34.89
N GLY A 499 23.78 -81.39 34.02
CA GLY A 499 22.55 -82.17 33.82
C GLY A 499 21.55 -81.55 32.82
N LEU A 500 21.56 -82.01 31.56
CA LEU A 500 20.49 -81.77 30.58
C LEU A 500 19.16 -82.38 31.04
N VAL A 501 18.01 -81.80 30.65
CA VAL A 501 16.90 -82.49 29.93
C VAL A 501 15.97 -81.45 29.26
N THR A 502 15.75 -81.62 27.97
CA THR A 502 14.46 -81.44 27.25
C THR A 502 14.08 -82.84 26.72
N PRO A 503 12.81 -83.21 26.40
CA PRO A 503 11.96 -82.49 25.42
C PRO A 503 10.41 -82.71 25.52
N ASN A 504 9.75 -82.35 24.42
CA ASN A 504 8.52 -82.91 23.82
C ASN A 504 7.18 -82.16 23.88
N GLU A 505 6.42 -82.39 22.81
CA GLU A 505 5.18 -81.77 22.34
C GLU A 505 3.97 -82.71 22.58
N ILE A 506 2.73 -82.20 22.37
CA ILE A 506 1.52 -82.87 21.82
C ILE A 506 0.31 -81.93 22.11
N HIS A 507 -0.35 -81.30 21.13
CA HIS A 507 -1.40 -81.77 20.19
C HIS A 507 -2.85 -81.72 20.76
N GLY A 508 -3.81 -81.15 20.01
CA GLY A 508 -5.24 -81.09 20.36
C GLY A 508 -6.03 -80.06 19.52
N ASP A 509 -7.17 -80.46 18.96
CA ASP A 509 -7.95 -79.76 17.91
C ASP A 509 -9.30 -79.16 18.37
N SER A 510 -10.02 -78.56 17.41
CA SER A 510 -11.48 -78.25 17.38
C SER A 510 -12.00 -77.02 18.16
N GLU A 511 -13.07 -76.32 17.75
CA GLU A 511 -13.95 -76.44 16.57
C GLU A 511 -14.60 -75.07 16.19
N ALA A 512 -15.39 -75.04 15.12
CA ALA A 512 -16.16 -73.86 14.67
C ALA A 512 -17.68 -74.13 14.65
N PRO A 513 -18.53 -73.08 14.55
CA PRO A 513 -19.88 -73.25 14.02
C PRO A 513 -20.31 -72.22 12.95
N VAL A 514 -21.42 -72.53 12.28
CA VAL A 514 -22.08 -71.83 11.14
C VAL A 514 -23.59 -72.20 11.17
N LEU A 515 -24.57 -71.57 10.49
CA LEU A 515 -24.65 -70.56 9.42
C LEU A 515 -26.05 -69.90 9.47
N ASP A 516 -26.21 -68.61 9.16
CA ASP A 516 -27.31 -68.07 8.31
C ASP A 516 -27.12 -66.55 8.02
N THR A 517 -27.20 -66.00 6.78
CA THR A 517 -28.29 -65.90 5.77
C THR A 517 -29.40 -64.92 6.22
N VAL A 518 -29.68 -63.78 5.55
CA VAL A 518 -30.56 -63.64 4.37
C VAL A 518 -30.55 -62.20 3.76
N ALA A 519 -30.62 -62.12 2.42
CA ALA A 519 -31.13 -61.05 1.51
C ALA A 519 -30.53 -59.62 1.40
N THR A 520 -30.43 -59.16 0.14
CA THR A 520 -30.48 -57.77 -0.35
C THR A 520 -31.89 -57.40 -0.85
N PRO A 521 -32.18 -56.11 -1.15
CA PRO A 521 -32.43 -55.77 -2.57
C PRO A 521 -31.92 -54.35 -2.98
N THR A 522 -32.25 -53.92 -4.20
CA THR A 522 -31.54 -52.85 -4.95
C THR A 522 -32.45 -51.74 -5.50
N THR A 523 -31.96 -50.49 -5.48
CA THR A 523 -32.36 -49.34 -6.36
C THR A 523 -33.86 -48.90 -6.29
N PRO A 524 -34.39 -47.88 -7.03
CA PRO A 524 -33.80 -47.03 -8.08
C PRO A 524 -33.96 -45.48 -7.92
N THR A 525 -33.36 -44.75 -8.86
CA THR A 525 -33.62 -43.34 -9.19
C THR A 525 -35.03 -43.12 -9.77
N PRO A 526 -35.47 -41.85 -9.89
CA PRO A 526 -35.94 -41.39 -11.21
C PRO A 526 -35.39 -40.02 -11.63
N ALA A 527 -35.36 -39.80 -12.95
CA ALA A 527 -35.19 -38.48 -13.58
C ALA A 527 -36.32 -38.28 -14.60
N VAL A 528 -36.70 -37.02 -14.87
CA VAL A 528 -37.71 -36.66 -15.89
C VAL A 528 -37.27 -35.39 -16.62
N ASN A 529 -37.07 -35.49 -17.93
CA ASN A 529 -36.98 -34.33 -18.83
C ASN A 529 -38.37 -33.78 -19.14
N TYR A 530 -38.45 -32.49 -19.46
CA TYR A 530 -39.35 -31.99 -20.51
C TYR A 530 -38.62 -30.93 -21.33
N ASP A 531 -38.99 -30.82 -22.60
CA ASP A 531 -38.16 -30.21 -23.65
C ASP A 531 -39.03 -29.52 -24.72
N ILE A 532 -38.44 -28.56 -25.46
CA ILE A 532 -38.92 -27.90 -26.69
C ILE A 532 -40.32 -27.24 -26.68
N SER A 533 -40.38 -25.93 -26.97
CA SER A 533 -41.21 -25.36 -28.07
C SER A 533 -40.96 -23.85 -28.28
N ALA A 534 -41.09 -23.39 -29.53
CA ALA A 534 -40.96 -21.99 -29.94
C ALA A 534 -42.09 -21.58 -30.91
N PRO A 535 -42.42 -20.28 -30.99
CA PRO A 535 -42.82 -19.61 -32.23
C PRO A 535 -41.82 -18.46 -32.55
N VAL A 536 -41.33 -18.25 -33.77
CA VAL A 536 -42.00 -17.76 -35.01
C VAL A 536 -42.33 -16.26 -34.97
N THR A 537 -41.87 -15.52 -35.99
CA THR A 537 -41.99 -14.07 -36.21
C THR A 537 -43.29 -13.70 -36.98
N PRO A 538 -43.64 -12.40 -37.17
CA PRO A 538 -43.15 -11.66 -38.36
C PRO A 538 -43.03 -10.11 -38.24
N ASN A 539 -42.28 -9.51 -39.20
CA ASN A 539 -42.41 -8.12 -39.73
C ASN A 539 -42.20 -6.92 -38.75
N GLU A 540 -42.00 -5.66 -39.18
CA GLU A 540 -42.09 -5.05 -40.53
C GLU A 540 -41.07 -3.89 -40.76
N PHE A 541 -40.98 -3.43 -42.02
CA PHE A 541 -40.27 -2.26 -42.61
C PHE A 541 -40.00 -1.05 -41.66
N TYR A 542 -38.87 -0.33 -41.79
CA TYR A 542 -38.60 0.58 -42.93
C TYR A 542 -37.12 0.78 -43.27
N ASP A 543 -36.87 1.17 -44.53
CA ASP A 543 -35.57 1.47 -45.13
C ASP A 543 -35.49 2.97 -45.52
N PHE A 544 -34.29 3.56 -45.47
CA PHE A 544 -33.98 4.86 -46.07
C PHE A 544 -32.46 5.04 -46.29
N GLN A 545 -32.00 4.76 -47.51
CA GLN A 545 -30.65 5.10 -47.96
C GLN A 545 -30.53 6.57 -48.40
N SER A 546 -29.35 7.16 -48.14
CA SER A 546 -28.68 8.20 -48.94
C SER A 546 -27.23 8.28 -48.38
N ASP A 547 -26.13 8.10 -49.12
CA ASP A 547 -25.67 8.73 -50.37
C ASP A 547 -25.56 10.27 -50.23
N SER A 548 -24.50 10.98 -50.63
CA SER A 548 -23.14 10.61 -51.09
C SER A 548 -22.24 11.86 -51.01
N GLU A 549 -20.92 11.89 -51.25
CA GLU A 549 -19.95 10.92 -51.81
C GLU A 549 -18.54 11.20 -51.20
N THR A 550 -17.46 10.67 -51.77
CA THR A 550 -16.08 11.22 -51.63
C THR A 550 -15.69 12.01 -52.88
N PRO A 551 -14.53 12.70 -52.90
CA PRO A 551 -13.45 12.12 -53.71
C PRO A 551 -12.03 12.33 -53.12
N ALA A 552 -11.10 11.47 -53.54
CA ALA A 552 -9.66 11.56 -53.26
C ALA A 552 -8.88 12.17 -54.45
N LEU A 553 -7.58 12.45 -54.31
CA LEU A 553 -6.48 11.62 -54.89
C LEU A 553 -5.06 12.24 -54.71
N ASN A 554 -4.05 11.40 -54.99
CA ASN A 554 -2.68 11.72 -55.44
C ASN A 554 -1.58 12.20 -54.46
N THR A 555 -0.72 11.24 -54.11
CA THR A 555 0.75 11.39 -53.94
C THR A 555 1.44 11.78 -55.27
N PRO A 556 2.71 12.24 -55.26
CA PRO A 556 3.83 11.31 -55.56
C PRO A 556 5.13 11.60 -54.74
N ALA A 557 6.18 10.77 -54.92
CA ALA A 557 7.41 10.79 -54.12
C ALA A 557 8.72 10.90 -54.91
N SER A 558 9.77 11.42 -54.26
CA SER A 558 11.23 11.29 -54.55
C SER A 558 12.07 11.89 -53.40
N SER A 559 13.37 11.65 -53.14
CA SER A 559 14.32 10.51 -53.32
C SER A 559 15.73 10.95 -53.78
N ILE A 560 16.74 10.10 -53.46
CA ILE A 560 18.14 10.04 -53.98
C ILE A 560 19.24 10.90 -53.29
N SER A 561 20.13 10.17 -52.60
CA SER A 561 21.62 10.29 -52.46
C SER A 561 22.35 11.35 -51.58
N SER A 562 23.34 10.81 -50.85
CA SER A 562 24.56 11.45 -50.26
C SER A 562 25.71 11.53 -51.31
N PRO A 563 27.04 11.63 -51.01
CA PRO A 563 27.86 11.92 -49.80
C PRO A 563 28.87 13.09 -50.10
N PRO A 564 30.16 13.21 -49.63
CA PRO A 564 30.95 12.53 -48.59
C PRO A 564 31.89 13.36 -47.65
N SER A 565 32.22 12.74 -46.52
CA SER A 565 33.54 12.62 -45.82
C SER A 565 34.58 13.76 -45.71
N ARG A 566 35.11 13.94 -44.47
CA ARG A 566 36.55 14.12 -44.23
C ARG A 566 37.00 13.50 -42.88
N VAL A 567 38.32 13.33 -42.68
CA VAL A 567 38.89 12.35 -41.74
C VAL A 567 39.78 12.99 -40.65
N ASN A 568 39.47 12.60 -39.41
CA ASN A 568 40.32 12.36 -38.23
C ASN A 568 41.83 12.73 -38.26
N VAL A 569 42.27 13.55 -37.28
CA VAL A 569 43.58 13.45 -36.60
C VAL A 569 43.37 13.83 -35.13
N GLY A 570 44.00 13.12 -34.20
CA GLY A 570 44.06 13.49 -32.78
C GLY A 570 45.40 13.10 -32.17
N TRP A 571 45.74 13.69 -31.02
CA TRP A 571 46.90 13.31 -30.19
C TRP A 571 46.53 13.34 -28.71
N SER A 572 47.07 12.38 -27.96
CA SER A 572 47.11 12.36 -26.50
C SER A 572 48.57 12.50 -26.07
N ASN A 573 48.84 13.15 -24.93
CA ASN A 573 50.03 12.89 -24.11
C ASN A 573 49.92 13.57 -22.74
N ASP A 574 50.29 12.79 -21.73
CA ASP A 574 50.57 13.11 -20.32
C ASP A 574 51.79 12.20 -19.96
N PRO A 575 52.50 12.33 -18.83
CA PRO A 575 52.36 13.31 -17.74
C PRO A 575 53.70 13.98 -17.35
N PHE A 576 53.72 14.81 -16.30
CA PHE A 576 54.82 14.77 -15.31
C PHE A 576 54.39 15.26 -13.91
N ILE A 577 55.16 14.87 -12.89
CA ILE A 577 54.78 14.89 -11.46
C ILE A 577 55.14 16.20 -10.75
N ALA A 578 54.25 16.71 -9.89
CA ALA A 578 54.57 17.60 -8.78
C ALA A 578 53.66 17.33 -7.56
N THR A 579 54.24 17.13 -6.37
CA THR A 579 53.50 16.90 -5.11
C THR A 579 53.14 18.21 -4.38
N PRO A 580 52.00 18.27 -3.67
CA PRO A 580 51.52 19.51 -3.04
C PRO A 580 52.08 19.74 -1.63
N PRO A 581 52.12 21.01 -1.14
CA PRO A 581 52.36 21.32 0.26
C PRO A 581 51.14 20.98 1.14
N ARG A 582 51.41 20.61 2.39
CA ARG A 582 50.45 20.08 3.37
C ARG A 582 49.72 21.20 4.12
N ALA A 583 48.38 21.19 4.11
CA ALA A 583 47.52 22.08 4.90
C ALA A 583 46.59 21.31 5.86
N VAL A 584 46.06 22.01 6.87
CA VAL A 584 45.35 21.47 8.05
C VAL A 584 43.97 20.88 7.67
N PRO A 585 43.54 19.74 8.26
CA PRO A 585 42.22 19.17 7.99
C PRO A 585 41.09 20.00 8.60
N VAL A 586 40.04 20.23 7.81
CA VAL A 586 38.71 20.70 8.24
C VAL A 586 37.67 19.67 7.79
N SER A 587 36.67 19.39 8.62
CA SER A 587 35.84 18.19 8.55
C SER A 587 34.97 18.04 7.30
N GLN A 588 35.48 17.40 6.25
CA GLN A 588 34.71 16.92 5.09
C GLN A 588 33.91 15.64 5.43
N ALA A 589 32.94 15.74 6.36
CA ALA A 589 32.13 14.61 6.78
C ALA A 589 30.77 14.50 6.05
N HIS A 590 30.21 15.61 5.57
CA HIS A 590 28.81 15.66 5.12
C HIS A 590 28.58 15.55 3.60
N SER A 591 29.60 15.75 2.77
CA SER A 591 29.46 15.73 1.30
C SER A 591 29.55 14.32 0.70
N ALA A 592 30.47 13.47 1.18
CA ALA A 592 30.67 12.12 0.66
C ALA A 592 29.48 11.19 0.96
N ASP A 593 28.86 11.35 2.13
CA ASP A 593 27.72 10.53 2.57
C ASP A 593 26.48 10.75 1.68
N TYR A 594 26.24 12.00 1.26
CA TYR A 594 25.14 12.35 0.34
C TYR A 594 25.30 11.69 -1.04
N THR A 595 26.52 11.71 -1.61
CA THR A 595 26.79 11.06 -2.90
C THR A 595 26.69 9.54 -2.83
N GLY A 596 27.09 8.92 -1.70
CA GLY A 596 26.93 7.48 -1.48
C GLY A 596 25.47 7.03 -1.38
N ARG A 597 24.64 7.78 -0.64
CA ARG A 597 23.19 7.50 -0.49
C ARG A 597 22.41 7.62 -1.79
N LEU A 598 22.74 8.60 -2.62
CA LEU A 598 22.17 8.72 -3.96
C LEU A 598 22.52 7.51 -4.83
N GLN A 599 23.80 7.10 -4.86
CA GLN A 599 24.23 5.89 -5.60
C GLN A 599 23.58 4.59 -5.10
N LEU A 600 23.36 4.45 -3.78
CA LEU A 600 22.65 3.31 -3.20
C LEU A 600 21.18 3.26 -3.63
N THR A 601 20.49 4.41 -3.61
CA THR A 601 19.11 4.56 -4.11
C THR A 601 19.02 4.17 -5.59
N ASP A 602 19.95 4.67 -6.39
CA ASP A 602 20.11 4.42 -7.82
C ASP A 602 20.25 2.92 -8.12
N LEU A 603 21.06 2.20 -7.33
CA LEU A 603 21.28 0.76 -7.46
C LEU A 603 20.05 -0.06 -7.02
N GLN A 604 19.41 0.32 -5.91
CA GLN A 604 18.16 -0.29 -5.46
C GLN A 604 17.07 -0.18 -6.51
N TYR A 605 16.91 0.99 -7.13
CA TYR A 605 15.86 1.21 -8.13
C TYR A 605 16.14 0.49 -9.45
N ARG A 606 17.40 0.47 -9.94
CA ARG A 606 17.79 -0.40 -11.07
C ARG A 606 17.38 -1.86 -10.83
N SER A 607 17.67 -2.39 -9.64
CA SER A 607 17.30 -3.77 -9.24
C SER A 607 15.78 -4.01 -9.12
N LEU A 608 14.96 -2.97 -8.94
CA LEU A 608 13.50 -3.09 -9.12
C LEU A 608 13.14 -3.20 -10.61
N LEU A 609 13.72 -2.35 -11.46
CA LEU A 609 13.44 -2.33 -12.90
C LEU A 609 13.89 -3.62 -13.59
N ASP A 610 15.04 -4.18 -13.21
CA ASP A 610 15.50 -5.51 -13.66
C ASP A 610 14.47 -6.60 -13.36
N ARG A 611 13.93 -6.63 -12.14
CA ARG A 611 12.91 -7.60 -11.71
C ARG A 611 11.56 -7.36 -12.36
N VAL A 612 11.16 -6.10 -12.57
CA VAL A 612 9.97 -5.72 -13.34
C VAL A 612 10.04 -6.25 -14.76
N ILE A 613 11.14 -6.02 -15.47
CA ILE A 613 11.35 -6.47 -16.85
C ILE A 613 11.37 -8.01 -16.90
N ALA A 614 12.09 -8.65 -15.99
CA ALA A 614 12.18 -10.12 -15.92
C ALA A 614 10.84 -10.80 -15.56
N ALA A 615 9.99 -10.15 -14.76
CA ALA A 615 8.65 -10.61 -14.45
C ALA A 615 7.69 -10.39 -15.64
N ALA A 616 7.64 -9.18 -16.19
CA ALA A 616 6.78 -8.82 -17.33
C ALA A 616 6.99 -9.74 -18.54
N ARG A 617 8.26 -10.04 -18.90
CA ARG A 617 8.63 -10.96 -19.98
C ARG A 617 8.27 -12.44 -19.71
N ARG A 618 7.75 -12.76 -18.52
CA ARG A 618 7.24 -14.10 -18.12
C ARG A 618 5.73 -14.10 -17.83
N THR A 619 5.10 -12.94 -17.65
CA THR A 619 3.69 -12.81 -17.32
C THR A 619 2.81 -13.14 -18.52
N THR A 620 1.86 -14.07 -18.35
CA THR A 620 0.77 -14.29 -19.30
C THR A 620 -0.32 -13.25 -19.10
N PHE A 621 -0.95 -12.80 -20.19
CA PHE A 621 -2.03 -11.81 -20.09
C PHE A 621 -3.25 -12.43 -19.38
N PRO A 622 -3.78 -11.82 -18.30
CA PRO A 622 -4.79 -12.44 -17.43
C PRO A 622 -6.15 -12.59 -18.11
N SER A 623 -6.99 -13.50 -17.60
CA SER A 623 -8.40 -13.69 -18.03
C SER A 623 -9.38 -13.23 -16.95
N ARG A 624 -10.51 -12.64 -17.35
CA ARG A 624 -11.55 -12.02 -16.50
C ARG A 624 -12.48 -13.01 -15.77
N GLY A 625 -11.93 -14.08 -15.22
CA GLY A 625 -12.72 -15.11 -14.53
C GLY A 625 -11.93 -16.28 -13.94
N ALA A 626 -10.64 -16.39 -14.25
CA ALA A 626 -9.78 -17.42 -13.68
C ALA A 626 -9.69 -17.25 -12.15
N PHE A 627 -10.05 -18.30 -11.41
CA PHE A 627 -9.70 -18.41 -10.00
C PHE A 627 -8.17 -18.46 -9.88
N ASP A 628 -7.62 -17.63 -9.00
CA ASP A 628 -6.18 -17.48 -8.80
C ASP A 628 -5.60 -18.72 -8.09
N MET A 629 -5.30 -19.75 -8.90
CA MET A 629 -4.60 -20.95 -8.47
C MET A 629 -3.10 -20.71 -8.24
N SER A 630 -2.56 -19.58 -8.71
CA SER A 630 -1.19 -19.13 -8.43
C SER A 630 -0.99 -18.83 -6.94
N ALA A 631 -1.97 -18.19 -6.30
CA ALA A 631 -2.01 -18.02 -4.84
C ALA A 631 -2.01 -19.36 -4.08
N LEU A 632 -2.68 -20.38 -4.63
CA LEU A 632 -2.63 -21.76 -4.09
C LEU A 632 -1.28 -22.44 -4.31
N GLY A 633 -0.63 -22.20 -5.46
CA GLY A 633 0.72 -22.67 -5.74
C GLY A 633 1.75 -22.12 -4.75
N ALA A 634 1.74 -20.80 -4.52
CA ALA A 634 2.60 -20.14 -3.53
C ALA A 634 2.36 -20.69 -2.11
N SER A 635 1.10 -20.91 -1.73
CA SER A 635 0.72 -21.48 -0.43
C SER A 635 1.10 -22.96 -0.26
N LEU A 636 1.52 -23.67 -1.31
CA LEU A 636 2.02 -25.04 -1.23
C LEU A 636 3.55 -25.10 -1.16
N THR A 637 4.26 -24.11 -1.71
CA THR A 637 5.73 -23.97 -1.59
C THR A 637 6.20 -23.45 -0.22
N ASP A 638 5.32 -22.75 0.51
CA ASP A 638 5.60 -22.12 1.82
C ASP A 638 5.95 -23.13 2.96
N ASN A 639 5.93 -24.44 2.68
CA ASN A 639 6.35 -25.50 3.61
C ASN A 639 7.86 -25.85 3.54
N VAL A 640 8.68 -25.14 2.75
CA VAL A 640 10.13 -25.41 2.65
C VAL A 640 10.96 -24.17 2.98
N LEU A 641 11.40 -24.09 4.25
CA LEU A 641 12.40 -23.17 4.81
C LEU A 641 12.07 -21.67 4.67
N SER A 642 11.42 -21.13 5.71
CA SER A 642 11.11 -19.72 5.87
C SER A 642 12.35 -18.80 5.86
N TYR A 643 12.65 -18.20 4.72
CA TYR A 643 13.32 -16.90 4.66
C TYR A 643 12.25 -15.81 4.58
N VAL A 644 12.18 -14.94 5.60
CA VAL A 644 11.32 -13.76 5.55
C VAL A 644 12.01 -12.73 4.67
N GLU A 645 11.58 -12.61 3.41
CA GLU A 645 12.05 -11.52 2.55
C GLU A 645 11.62 -10.17 3.13
N GLU A 646 12.60 -9.28 3.35
CA GLU A 646 12.33 -7.85 3.55
C GLU A 646 11.66 -7.31 2.27
N PRO A 647 10.46 -6.70 2.36
CA PRO A 647 9.83 -6.05 1.21
C PRO A 647 10.78 -5.00 0.61
N PHE A 648 10.73 -4.80 -0.71
CA PHE A 648 11.59 -3.82 -1.37
C PHE A 648 11.36 -2.39 -0.82
N ARG A 649 12.31 -1.90 -0.01
CA ARG A 649 12.33 -0.55 0.56
C ARG A 649 13.33 0.32 -0.18
N LEU A 650 12.83 1.27 -0.96
CA LEU A 650 13.58 2.47 -1.35
C LEU A 650 13.87 3.30 -0.08
N HIS A 651 15.10 3.80 0.05
CA HIS A 651 15.63 4.46 1.24
C HIS A 651 14.69 5.52 1.86
N SER A 652 14.73 5.67 3.19
CA SER A 652 13.99 6.66 3.98
C SER A 652 14.11 8.08 3.45
N ASP A 653 15.30 8.44 3.00
CA ASP A 653 15.77 9.79 2.68
C ASP A 653 15.13 10.36 1.39
N ILE A 654 14.40 9.52 0.63
CA ILE A 654 13.66 9.91 -0.58
C ILE A 654 12.27 10.41 -0.17
N SER A 655 11.83 11.53 -0.75
CA SER A 655 10.48 12.05 -0.51
C SER A 655 9.42 11.01 -0.88
N ARG A 656 8.29 11.00 -0.17
CA ARG A 656 7.17 10.09 -0.48
C ARG A 656 6.71 10.25 -1.93
N PHE A 657 6.66 11.48 -2.42
CA PHE A 657 6.27 11.80 -3.79
C PHE A 657 7.22 11.21 -4.85
N GLU A 658 8.54 11.37 -4.70
CA GLU A 658 9.50 10.77 -5.64
C GLU A 658 9.44 9.24 -5.58
N ARG A 659 9.28 8.65 -4.38
CA ARG A 659 9.09 7.20 -4.21
C ARG A 659 7.81 6.73 -4.92
N ASP A 660 6.70 7.45 -4.78
CA ASP A 660 5.42 7.11 -5.41
C ASP A 660 5.51 7.22 -6.95
N LYS A 661 6.25 8.19 -7.51
CA LYS A 661 6.58 8.23 -8.96
C LYS A 661 7.44 7.06 -9.42
N MET A 662 8.48 6.70 -8.65
CA MET A 662 9.37 5.58 -8.98
C MET A 662 8.60 4.25 -9.03
N ILE A 663 7.67 4.05 -8.10
CA ILE A 663 6.75 2.90 -8.09
C ILE A 663 5.70 2.99 -9.22
N GLY A 664 5.21 4.18 -9.55
CA GLY A 664 4.38 4.46 -10.73
C GLY A 664 5.04 3.97 -12.02
N ALA A 665 6.16 4.61 -12.39
CA ALA A 665 6.91 4.35 -13.62
C ALA A 665 7.43 2.91 -13.75
N ALA A 666 7.74 2.25 -12.62
CA ALA A 666 8.11 0.83 -12.62
C ALA A 666 6.91 -0.09 -12.91
N GLY A 667 5.69 0.27 -12.52
CA GLY A 667 4.48 -0.45 -12.95
C GLY A 667 4.04 -0.11 -14.38
N GLU A 668 4.22 1.13 -14.84
CA GLU A 668 4.05 1.47 -16.26
C GLU A 668 4.98 0.63 -17.15
N LEU A 669 6.25 0.51 -16.77
CA LEU A 669 7.22 -0.35 -17.46
C LEU A 669 6.76 -1.81 -17.49
N PHE A 670 6.20 -2.33 -16.40
CA PHE A 670 5.66 -3.69 -16.34
C PHE A 670 4.55 -3.91 -17.39
N VAL A 671 3.62 -2.96 -17.50
CA VAL A 671 2.55 -3.00 -18.51
C VAL A 671 3.11 -2.82 -19.93
N PHE A 672 4.05 -1.90 -20.13
CA PHE A 672 4.68 -1.65 -21.43
C PHE A 672 5.47 -2.86 -21.94
N GLU A 673 6.23 -3.53 -21.08
CA GLU A 673 6.95 -4.77 -21.39
C GLU A 673 5.99 -5.91 -21.75
N ILE A 674 4.87 -6.07 -21.03
CA ILE A 674 3.83 -7.06 -21.38
C ILE A 674 3.24 -6.76 -22.76
N LEU A 675 2.79 -5.53 -23.01
CA LEU A 675 2.12 -5.15 -24.26
C LEU A 675 3.05 -5.23 -25.48
N SER A 676 4.35 -4.92 -25.31
CA SER A 676 5.36 -5.03 -26.38
C SER A 676 5.80 -6.47 -26.69
N HIS A 677 5.60 -7.42 -25.77
CA HIS A 677 5.93 -8.84 -25.96
C HIS A 677 4.71 -9.76 -26.14
N LEU A 678 3.53 -9.20 -26.43
CA LEU A 678 2.34 -9.98 -26.79
C LEU A 678 2.57 -10.87 -28.03
N HIS A 679 1.87 -11.99 -28.09
CA HIS A 679 1.91 -12.95 -29.19
C HIS A 679 0.47 -13.33 -29.58
N PRO A 680 -0.04 -12.91 -30.76
CA PRO A 680 0.60 -12.05 -31.75
C PRO A 680 0.92 -10.65 -31.21
N GLY A 681 1.98 -10.03 -31.74
CA GLY A 681 2.44 -8.71 -31.33
C GLY A 681 1.53 -7.58 -31.84
N LEU A 682 1.51 -6.47 -31.10
CA LEU A 682 0.70 -5.30 -31.44
C LEU A 682 1.33 -4.47 -32.57
N THR A 683 0.63 -4.36 -33.70
CA THR A 683 1.06 -3.57 -34.88
C THR A 683 1.38 -2.12 -34.48
N ASN A 684 2.56 -1.63 -34.86
CA ASN A 684 3.05 -0.27 -34.55
C ASN A 684 3.21 0.08 -33.04
N PHE A 685 3.09 -0.87 -32.11
CA PHE A 685 3.34 -0.60 -30.69
C PHE A 685 4.83 -0.32 -30.43
N SER A 686 5.12 0.80 -29.77
CA SER A 686 6.47 1.34 -29.61
C SER A 686 6.59 2.24 -28.38
N ARG A 687 7.80 2.71 -28.08
CA ARG A 687 8.06 3.71 -27.01
C ARG A 687 7.29 5.03 -27.19
N GLY A 688 6.79 5.33 -28.40
CA GLY A 688 5.91 6.47 -28.66
C GLY A 688 4.49 6.33 -28.08
N ASN A 689 4.07 5.10 -27.75
CA ASN A 689 2.77 4.81 -27.14
C ASN A 689 2.75 5.06 -25.64
N TRP A 690 3.90 5.06 -24.95
CA TRP A 690 4.01 5.35 -23.52
C TRP A 690 4.09 6.87 -23.32
N GLN A 691 2.96 7.51 -23.02
CA GLN A 691 2.76 8.97 -23.00
C GLN A 691 2.78 9.58 -21.59
N SER A 692 3.19 8.82 -20.57
CA SER A 692 3.36 9.31 -19.20
C SER A 692 4.61 10.20 -19.03
N THR A 693 4.53 11.23 -18.18
CA THR A 693 5.64 12.11 -17.81
C THR A 693 6.59 11.47 -16.79
N ILE A 694 6.17 10.42 -16.08
CA ILE A 694 7.04 9.66 -15.17
C ILE A 694 7.81 8.54 -15.89
N ARG A 695 7.58 8.29 -17.19
CA ARG A 695 8.45 7.44 -18.03
C ARG A 695 9.95 7.80 -17.95
N LYS A 696 10.27 9.05 -17.61
CA LYS A 696 11.65 9.53 -17.39
C LYS A 696 12.42 8.75 -16.31
N TYR A 697 11.74 8.21 -15.29
CA TYR A 697 12.42 7.53 -14.17
C TYR A 697 13.08 6.21 -14.59
N VAL A 698 12.60 5.53 -15.64
CA VAL A 698 13.20 4.27 -16.09
C VAL A 698 14.48 4.43 -16.92
N THR A 699 14.85 5.66 -17.30
CA THR A 699 16.12 5.97 -18.00
C THR A 699 17.37 5.57 -17.22
N ILE A 700 17.23 5.33 -15.91
CA ILE A 700 18.27 4.78 -15.05
C ILE A 700 18.68 3.34 -15.41
N HIS A 701 17.81 2.59 -16.09
CA HIS A 701 18.03 1.22 -16.57
C HIS A 701 18.69 1.21 -17.95
N GLN A 702 19.61 0.26 -18.19
CA GLN A 702 20.41 0.25 -19.40
C GLN A 702 19.56 0.12 -20.69
N GLU A 703 18.54 -0.74 -20.69
CA GLU A 703 17.68 -0.93 -21.87
C GLU A 703 16.86 0.33 -22.20
N TYR A 704 16.54 1.16 -21.19
CA TYR A 704 15.70 2.35 -21.31
C TYR A 704 16.48 3.68 -21.21
N SER A 705 17.81 3.62 -21.18
CA SER A 705 18.71 4.79 -21.08
C SER A 705 18.57 5.83 -22.20
N ASN A 706 17.99 5.44 -23.34
CA ASN A 706 17.64 6.30 -24.47
C ASN A 706 16.11 6.53 -24.60
N MET A 707 15.36 6.51 -23.50
CA MET A 707 13.94 6.89 -23.46
C MET A 707 13.81 8.41 -23.35
N ASP A 708 13.42 9.08 -24.43
CA ASP A 708 13.18 10.53 -24.42
C ASP A 708 12.13 10.94 -23.36
N PRO A 709 12.19 12.14 -22.75
CA PRO A 709 11.08 12.67 -21.97
C PRO A 709 9.81 12.81 -22.81
N TRP A 710 8.63 12.61 -22.21
CA TRP A 710 7.37 13.03 -22.82
C TRP A 710 7.17 14.53 -22.58
N ASN A 711 6.84 15.27 -23.65
CA ASN A 711 6.69 16.74 -23.63
C ASN A 711 5.33 17.19 -24.24
N GLY A 712 4.41 16.25 -24.48
CA GLY A 712 3.05 16.55 -24.95
C GLY A 712 2.06 16.62 -23.78
N ARG A 713 0.79 16.94 -24.07
CA ARG A 713 -0.27 16.81 -23.06
C ARG A 713 -0.43 15.35 -22.67
N GLU A 714 -0.15 15.03 -21.42
CA GLU A 714 -0.42 13.74 -20.80
C GLU A 714 -1.94 13.53 -20.75
N THR A 715 -2.41 12.43 -21.33
CA THR A 715 -3.86 12.09 -21.36
C THR A 715 -4.14 10.72 -20.75
N THR A 716 -3.17 9.81 -20.83
CA THR A 716 -3.18 8.48 -20.24
C THR A 716 -1.76 7.92 -20.37
N ASP A 717 -1.38 6.97 -19.52
CA ASP A 717 0.03 6.54 -19.41
C ASP A 717 0.50 5.78 -20.65
N ILE A 718 -0.36 4.93 -21.23
CA ILE A 718 -0.12 4.26 -22.50
C ILE A 718 -1.32 4.45 -23.43
N ARG A 719 -1.07 4.97 -24.64
CA ARG A 719 -2.08 5.20 -25.67
C ARG A 719 -1.79 4.37 -26.90
N TYR A 720 -2.74 3.53 -27.32
CA TYR A 720 -2.60 2.65 -28.48
C TYR A 720 -3.79 2.79 -29.43
N ASP A 721 -3.54 2.70 -30.74
CA ASP A 721 -4.56 2.70 -31.78
C ASP A 721 -4.56 1.28 -32.35
N ASP A 722 -5.59 0.49 -32.04
CA ASP A 722 -5.61 -0.95 -32.35
C ASP A 722 -5.97 -1.20 -33.81
N HIS A 723 -5.11 -0.70 -34.70
CA HIS A 723 -5.30 -0.66 -36.15
C HIS A 723 -5.68 -2.01 -36.75
N ASP A 724 -5.28 -3.13 -36.15
CA ASP A 724 -5.59 -4.49 -36.62
C ASP A 724 -6.65 -5.23 -35.79
N GLY A 725 -7.10 -4.68 -34.67
CA GLY A 725 -8.06 -5.34 -33.77
C GLY A 725 -7.43 -6.44 -32.93
N ILE A 726 -6.10 -6.44 -32.76
CA ILE A 726 -5.34 -7.49 -32.07
C ILE A 726 -5.56 -7.39 -30.56
N LEU A 727 -5.46 -6.18 -30.00
CA LEU A 727 -5.68 -5.96 -28.58
C LEU A 727 -7.16 -6.18 -28.22
N THR A 728 -8.06 -5.80 -29.13
CA THR A 728 -9.51 -6.04 -29.03
C THR A 728 -9.83 -7.54 -29.05
N SER A 729 -9.22 -8.29 -29.96
CA SER A 729 -9.38 -9.76 -30.03
C SER A 729 -8.86 -10.44 -28.76
N LEU A 730 -7.71 -10.01 -28.24
CA LEU A 730 -7.17 -10.49 -26.96
C LEU A 730 -8.12 -10.15 -25.79
N PHE A 731 -8.67 -8.95 -25.73
CA PHE A 731 -9.60 -8.56 -24.68
C PHE A 731 -10.94 -9.34 -24.74
N ILE A 732 -11.36 -9.80 -25.91
CA ILE A 732 -12.52 -10.70 -26.07
C ILE A 732 -12.15 -12.13 -25.64
N GLU A 733 -11.01 -12.66 -26.09
CA GLU A 733 -10.49 -13.99 -25.68
C GLU A 733 -10.34 -14.10 -24.15
N LYS A 734 -9.92 -13.01 -23.51
CA LYS A 734 -9.73 -12.89 -22.05
C LYS A 734 -11.01 -12.45 -21.31
N GLU A 735 -12.17 -12.47 -21.97
CA GLU A 735 -13.50 -12.18 -21.44
C GLU A 735 -13.72 -10.74 -20.91
N TYR A 736 -12.76 -9.82 -21.10
CA TYR A 736 -12.88 -8.42 -20.69
C TYR A 736 -13.88 -7.63 -21.53
N LEU A 737 -13.92 -7.89 -22.84
CA LEU A 737 -14.91 -7.35 -23.78
C LEU A 737 -15.88 -8.45 -24.22
N SER A 738 -17.12 -8.07 -24.54
CA SER A 738 -18.11 -8.96 -25.15
C SER A 738 -17.96 -9.00 -26.68
N SER A 739 -18.57 -10.00 -27.31
CA SER A 739 -18.50 -10.23 -28.76
C SER A 739 -19.03 -9.08 -29.64
N VAL A 740 -19.72 -8.07 -29.09
CA VAL A 740 -20.11 -6.85 -29.82
C VAL A 740 -18.91 -6.01 -30.28
N TRP A 741 -17.74 -6.26 -29.69
CA TRP A 741 -16.46 -5.65 -30.06
C TRP A 741 -15.69 -6.44 -31.14
N ALA A 742 -16.18 -7.60 -31.57
CA ALA A 742 -15.50 -8.42 -32.57
C ALA A 742 -15.31 -7.65 -33.89
N GLY A 743 -14.08 -7.60 -34.39
CA GLY A 743 -13.71 -6.88 -35.61
C GLY A 743 -13.57 -5.35 -35.45
N ARG A 744 -13.86 -4.77 -34.29
CA ARG A 744 -13.61 -3.34 -34.02
C ARG A 744 -12.13 -3.05 -33.85
N ARG A 745 -11.75 -1.80 -34.12
CA ARG A 745 -10.37 -1.28 -34.13
C ARG A 745 -10.30 0.05 -33.34
N PRO A 746 -10.55 0.05 -32.02
CA PRO A 746 -10.68 1.26 -31.21
C PRO A 746 -9.34 1.80 -30.70
N LYS A 747 -9.37 3.03 -30.18
CA LYS A 747 -8.25 3.65 -29.48
C LYS A 747 -8.28 3.32 -27.99
N TYR A 748 -7.25 2.62 -27.54
CA TYR A 748 -7.04 2.25 -26.15
C TYR A 748 -6.38 3.40 -25.39
N PHE A 749 -7.00 3.74 -24.26
CA PHE A 749 -6.47 4.65 -23.24
C PHE A 749 -6.19 3.81 -21.99
N ILE A 750 -4.91 3.55 -21.72
CA ILE A 750 -4.43 2.60 -20.72
C ILE A 750 -3.78 3.37 -19.56
N GLU A 751 -4.51 3.39 -18.45
CA GLU A 751 -4.12 4.01 -17.18
C GLU A 751 -3.49 2.96 -16.26
N VAL A 752 -2.30 3.19 -15.71
CA VAL A 752 -1.56 2.23 -14.91
C VAL A 752 -1.50 2.68 -13.45
N LYS A 753 -2.09 1.87 -12.56
CA LYS A 753 -2.13 2.15 -11.12
C LYS A 753 -1.28 1.15 -10.35
N SER A 754 -0.05 1.53 -10.05
CA SER A 754 0.98 0.69 -9.40
C SER A 754 0.84 0.63 -7.86
N THR A 755 1.37 -0.42 -7.23
CA THR A 755 1.61 -0.48 -5.77
C THR A 755 2.58 -1.62 -5.39
N THR A 756 3.36 -1.43 -4.33
CA THR A 756 4.17 -2.49 -3.68
C THR A 756 3.35 -3.41 -2.76
N GLY A 757 2.12 -2.98 -2.40
CA GLY A 757 1.15 -3.75 -1.62
C GLY A 757 0.29 -4.70 -2.46
N PRO A 758 -0.62 -5.46 -1.83
CA PRO A 758 -1.54 -6.36 -2.53
C PRO A 758 -2.63 -5.62 -3.32
N CYS A 759 -3.28 -6.30 -4.28
CA CYS A 759 -4.28 -5.74 -5.20
C CYS A 759 -5.38 -4.88 -4.56
N HIS A 760 -5.80 -5.23 -3.35
CA HIS A 760 -6.90 -4.57 -2.62
C HIS A 760 -6.47 -3.26 -1.93
N THR A 761 -5.19 -2.89 -2.02
CA THR A 761 -4.72 -1.55 -1.67
C THR A 761 -5.47 -0.52 -2.51
N PRO A 762 -6.05 0.55 -1.93
CA PRO A 762 -6.69 1.61 -2.70
C PRO A 762 -5.75 2.24 -3.73
N PHE A 763 -6.32 2.85 -4.76
CA PHE A 763 -5.62 3.73 -5.69
C PHE A 763 -6.46 4.99 -5.93
N PHE A 764 -5.79 6.06 -6.34
CA PHE A 764 -6.39 7.36 -6.62
C PHE A 764 -6.44 7.60 -8.12
N MET A 765 -7.44 8.35 -8.57
CA MET A 765 -7.54 8.91 -9.92
C MET A 765 -7.62 10.44 -9.77
N SER A 766 -6.97 11.19 -10.67
CA SER A 766 -7.12 12.65 -10.69
C SER A 766 -8.51 13.05 -11.17
N LYS A 767 -8.89 14.32 -11.01
CA LYS A 767 -10.18 14.84 -11.50
C LYS A 767 -10.28 14.71 -13.03
N ASN A 768 -9.20 14.98 -13.75
CA ASN A 768 -9.11 14.74 -15.20
C ASN A 768 -9.29 13.25 -15.56
N GLN A 769 -8.61 12.33 -14.86
CA GLN A 769 -8.76 10.88 -15.10
C GLN A 769 -10.18 10.37 -14.79
N TYR A 770 -10.79 10.89 -13.72
CA TYR A 770 -12.17 10.58 -13.37
C TYR A 770 -13.16 11.09 -14.43
N GLN A 771 -12.96 12.31 -14.94
CA GLN A 771 -13.76 12.85 -16.05
C GLN A 771 -13.57 12.04 -17.34
N MET A 772 -12.33 11.72 -17.71
CA MET A 772 -12.01 10.96 -18.92
C MET A 772 -12.64 9.56 -18.93
N MET A 773 -12.71 8.85 -17.79
CA MET A 773 -13.41 7.56 -17.76
C MET A 773 -14.93 7.67 -17.90
N GLN A 774 -15.53 8.83 -17.60
CA GLN A 774 -16.94 9.09 -17.85
C GLN A 774 -17.16 9.43 -19.33
N ASP A 775 -16.37 10.35 -19.87
CA ASP A 775 -16.43 10.82 -21.26
C ASP A 775 -16.09 9.71 -22.28
N MET A 776 -15.33 8.70 -21.86
CA MET A 776 -14.95 7.53 -22.67
C MET A 776 -15.62 6.23 -22.21
N SER A 777 -16.66 6.30 -21.36
CA SER A 777 -17.42 5.11 -20.97
C SER A 777 -18.17 4.52 -22.17
N ASN A 778 -18.10 3.21 -22.33
CA ASN A 778 -18.84 2.48 -23.35
C ASN A 778 -20.30 2.21 -22.92
N GLY A 779 -20.66 2.54 -21.68
CA GLY A 779 -22.02 2.47 -21.15
C GLY A 779 -22.51 1.05 -20.83
N GLU A 780 -23.70 0.92 -20.26
CA GLU A 780 -24.26 -0.40 -19.93
C GLU A 780 -24.49 -1.27 -21.18
N SER A 781 -24.65 -0.64 -22.34
CA SER A 781 -24.76 -1.24 -23.68
C SER A 781 -23.43 -1.82 -24.19
N GLY A 782 -22.30 -1.27 -23.74
CA GLY A 782 -20.96 -1.51 -24.28
C GLY A 782 -20.72 -0.88 -25.66
N LEU A 783 -21.53 0.11 -26.08
CA LEU A 783 -21.52 0.72 -27.42
C LEU A 783 -21.62 2.26 -27.45
N ASP A 784 -21.79 2.94 -26.30
CA ASP A 784 -22.12 4.37 -26.25
C ASP A 784 -20.99 5.25 -26.84
N HIS A 785 -19.73 4.88 -26.56
CA HIS A 785 -18.53 5.40 -27.24
C HIS A 785 -17.77 4.25 -27.91
N PRO A 786 -18.00 3.95 -29.21
CA PRO A 786 -17.51 2.73 -29.85
C PRO A 786 -16.06 2.78 -30.35
N ASP A 787 -15.48 3.98 -30.45
CA ASP A 787 -14.17 4.22 -31.07
C ASP A 787 -13.02 4.29 -30.06
N CYS A 788 -13.31 4.20 -28.76
CA CYS A 788 -12.33 4.22 -27.69
C CYS A 788 -12.65 3.19 -26.58
N ILE A 789 -11.61 2.79 -25.85
CA ILE A 789 -11.72 1.95 -24.65
C ILE A 789 -10.80 2.55 -23.58
N TYR A 790 -11.39 3.02 -22.48
CA TYR A 790 -10.64 3.40 -21.28
C TYR A 790 -10.51 2.20 -20.33
N VAL A 791 -9.29 1.90 -19.91
CA VAL A 791 -8.98 0.72 -19.07
C VAL A 791 -7.90 1.03 -18.05
N VAL A 792 -8.15 0.64 -16.79
CA VAL A 792 -7.15 0.73 -15.70
C VAL A 792 -6.44 -0.61 -15.52
N PHE A 793 -5.12 -0.61 -15.66
CA PHE A 793 -4.21 -1.71 -15.36
C PHE A 793 -3.68 -1.54 -13.93
N ARG A 794 -4.25 -2.28 -12.97
CA ARG A 794 -3.81 -2.30 -11.57
C ARG A 794 -2.65 -3.28 -11.41
N VAL A 795 -1.42 -2.77 -11.38
CA VAL A 795 -0.21 -3.54 -11.03
C VAL A 795 -0.03 -3.53 -9.51
N PHE A 796 0.25 -4.70 -8.92
CA PHE A 796 0.40 -4.87 -7.48
C PHE A 796 1.50 -5.89 -7.14
N ASN A 797 1.82 -6.01 -5.84
CA ASN A 797 2.97 -6.78 -5.33
C ASN A 797 4.33 -6.32 -5.89
N LEU A 798 4.42 -5.09 -6.43
CA LEU A 798 5.60 -4.59 -7.14
C LEU A 798 6.86 -4.62 -6.24
N GLY A 799 7.89 -5.34 -6.68
CA GLY A 799 9.15 -5.49 -5.94
C GLY A 799 9.25 -6.73 -5.04
N ARG A 800 8.25 -7.62 -5.05
CA ARG A 800 8.32 -9.01 -4.54
C ARG A 800 8.77 -9.98 -5.65
N GLU A 801 8.90 -11.28 -5.35
CA GLU A 801 9.15 -12.32 -6.36
C GLU A 801 8.07 -12.38 -7.45
N SER A 802 6.79 -12.36 -7.05
CA SER A 802 5.65 -12.26 -7.97
C SER A 802 5.15 -10.82 -8.08
N ILE A 803 5.08 -10.31 -9.30
CA ILE A 803 4.44 -9.03 -9.63
C ILE A 803 3.19 -9.35 -10.46
N ASP A 804 2.06 -8.82 -10.02
CA ASP A 804 0.74 -9.26 -10.47
C ASP A 804 -0.07 -8.09 -11.05
N MET A 805 -1.05 -8.40 -11.90
CA MET A 805 -1.81 -7.41 -12.66
C MET A 805 -3.29 -7.75 -12.76
N ARG A 806 -4.16 -6.74 -12.65
CA ARG A 806 -5.60 -6.84 -12.84
C ARG A 806 -6.13 -5.69 -13.68
N LEU A 807 -6.97 -5.99 -14.67
CA LEU A 807 -7.59 -4.98 -15.53
C LEU A 807 -9.00 -4.61 -15.06
N TYR A 808 -9.33 -3.32 -15.20
CA TYR A 808 -10.68 -2.76 -15.05
C TYR A 808 -11.05 -2.02 -16.34
N VAL A 809 -11.74 -2.71 -17.25
CA VAL A 809 -12.27 -2.15 -18.51
C VAL A 809 -13.61 -1.46 -18.23
N ASP A 810 -13.78 -0.25 -18.76
CA ASP A 810 -14.89 0.66 -18.45
C ASP A 810 -15.10 0.82 -16.94
N PRO A 811 -14.17 1.50 -16.24
CA PRO A 811 -14.25 1.68 -14.81
C PRO A 811 -15.46 2.51 -14.37
N ASP A 812 -16.12 3.28 -15.27
CA ASP A 812 -17.35 4.01 -14.95
C ASP A 812 -18.57 3.09 -14.93
N VAL A 813 -18.71 2.17 -15.89
CA VAL A 813 -19.70 1.08 -15.80
C VAL A 813 -19.42 0.19 -14.58
N MET A 814 -18.15 -0.02 -14.21
CA MET A 814 -17.81 -0.70 -12.95
C MET A 814 -18.18 0.12 -11.70
N ARG A 815 -18.10 1.46 -11.73
CA ARG A 815 -18.57 2.37 -10.67
C ARG A 815 -20.09 2.31 -10.53
N ALA A 816 -20.82 2.47 -11.63
CA ALA A 816 -22.28 2.40 -11.67
C ALA A 816 -22.80 1.06 -11.11
N ARG A 817 -22.17 -0.06 -11.51
CA ARG A 817 -22.47 -1.41 -11.03
C ARG A 817 -21.87 -1.74 -9.64
N ARG A 818 -21.27 -0.77 -8.95
CA ARG A 818 -20.59 -0.89 -7.63
C ARG A 818 -19.51 -1.99 -7.56
N LYS A 819 -18.96 -2.40 -8.71
CA LYS A 819 -17.82 -3.34 -8.82
C LYS A 819 -16.48 -2.65 -8.54
N LEU A 820 -16.41 -1.33 -8.77
CA LEU A 820 -15.42 -0.44 -8.18
C LEU A 820 -16.15 0.51 -7.22
N LEU A 821 -15.57 0.74 -6.04
CA LEU A 821 -16.14 1.61 -5.01
C LEU A 821 -15.38 2.94 -4.98
N PHE A 822 -15.96 3.95 -5.62
CA PHE A 822 -15.41 5.30 -5.63
C PHE A 822 -15.89 6.08 -4.40
N THR A 823 -14.95 6.50 -3.55
CA THR A 823 -15.21 7.43 -2.44
C THR A 823 -14.95 8.86 -2.92
N ALA A 824 -16.01 9.59 -3.26
CA ALA A 824 -15.89 10.97 -3.74
C ALA A 824 -15.23 11.90 -2.72
N GLU A 825 -14.47 12.88 -3.22
CA GLU A 825 -14.05 14.06 -2.47
C GLU A 825 -15.30 14.80 -1.96
N SER A 826 -15.25 15.27 -0.71
CA SER A 826 -16.46 15.46 0.08
C SER A 826 -17.07 16.86 -0.04
N TRP A 827 -17.86 17.09 -1.09
CA TRP A 827 -18.70 18.29 -1.23
C TRP A 827 -20.15 17.92 -1.57
N THR A 828 -20.99 17.74 -0.55
CA THR A 828 -22.45 17.60 -0.72
C THR A 828 -23.12 18.95 -0.47
N ILE A 829 -23.39 19.69 -1.54
CA ILE A 829 -24.14 20.95 -1.45
C ILE A 829 -25.63 20.61 -1.33
N VAL A 830 -26.27 21.15 -0.30
CA VAL A 830 -27.73 21.06 -0.08
C VAL A 830 -28.29 22.49 -0.03
N PRO A 831 -29.40 22.81 -0.71
CA PRO A 831 -30.01 24.13 -0.58
C PRO A 831 -30.39 24.43 0.87
N GLY A 832 -30.03 25.63 1.35
CA GLY A 832 -30.50 26.11 2.65
C GLY A 832 -32.03 26.29 2.64
N PRO A 833 -32.72 26.17 3.79
CA PRO A 833 -34.18 26.13 3.88
C PRO A 833 -34.92 27.44 3.50
N GLY A 834 -34.23 28.43 2.94
CA GLY A 834 -34.83 29.63 2.33
C GLY A 834 -35.05 29.53 0.81
N LEU A 835 -34.55 28.50 0.13
CA LEU A 835 -34.72 28.30 -1.31
C LEU A 835 -35.94 27.44 -1.63
N SER A 836 -37.13 28.06 -1.55
CA SER A 836 -38.34 27.53 -2.18
C SER A 836 -38.26 27.73 -3.71
N PRO A 837 -38.75 26.79 -4.53
CA PRO A 837 -38.82 26.97 -5.97
C PRO A 837 -39.89 28.01 -6.36
N ASN A 838 -39.52 28.89 -7.29
CA ASN A 838 -40.41 29.71 -8.14
C ASN A 838 -40.16 29.32 -9.59
#